data_AF-V9KES1-F1
#
_entry.id   AF-V9KES1-F1
#
_cell.length_a   1.000
_cell.length_b   1.000
_cell.length_c   1.000
_cell.angle_alpha   90.00
_cell.angle_beta   90.00
_cell.angle_gamma   90.00
#
_symmetry.space_group_name_H-M   'P 1'
#
loop_
_entity.id
_entity.type
_entity.pdbx_description
1 polymer ?
#
loop_
_entity_poly.entity_id
_entity_poly.type
_entity_poly.pdbx_seq_one_letter_code
_entity_poly.pdbx_strand_id
1 'polypeptide(L)'
;GQILKIFVDNPFAIVLLKQATSVRCLDMSASRNKLAVVDEHNTCLVYDISSKELLFQEPNANSVAWNTQCEDMLCFSGGGFLNIKASNFPVHQQKLQGFVVGYNGSKIFCLHVYAMSAVEVPQSAPMYQYLEKKMFKEAYQIACLGVTENDWRDLAMEALEGMDFDIAKKAFIRGRDLRYLELISTIEERKKRGENDNELFLADVCAYQGKFHEAAKLYKKTGNDSRALNMYTDLRMFEYAKDFLGSGDPKDTKMLITKQADWARNIHEPKAAAEMYLSAGEHLKAIEIIGDHGWVDMLIDIARKLDKAEREPLSRCAYFFKSLQHPGYAAETYLKMGDLQALILLHVETQHWEEAFSLVEKHPEFKDDVYVPYAQWLAENDRFEEAQKAFHKAGRQDEAVKVLEQLTHNAVVESRFNDAAYYYWMLSMQCLDIAREKEEKQQEMLKTFHHFQRLAELYHAYHSIQRYTDEPFSSHLPEALFNISRFLLHNLTKETPLGISKINTLYALAKQSKALGAFKLARHAYDKLQGLRIPSRFQESIELGSLTIRSKPFHDSEEFVPMCYRCSTNNPLLNNQGNVCINCRQPFVFSASSYEVLPLVQFYLDEGITDEEAVALIDREVPRAEAKKDGWLENNSADVQTLRLEDNMTKVQTDPFTAKLSFEQGGSQFVPVIVNRTVLQSMSRRDVLIKRWPKPLKWHYYRSLLPDVSITMCSSCFQMFHSEDYELLVLQHNCCPYCCRPIDE
;
A
#
# COMPACT_ATOMS: atom_id res chain seq x y z
N GLY A 1 31.47 17.03 100.68
CA GLY A 1 32.44 16.48 99.71
C GLY A 1 33.24 17.61 99.09
N GLN A 2 34.51 17.36 98.71
CA GLN A 2 35.31 18.31 97.93
C GLN A 2 35.65 17.69 96.58
N ILE A 3 35.41 18.43 95.49
CA ILE A 3 35.74 18.01 94.12
C ILE A 3 36.98 18.77 93.68
N LEU A 4 38.02 18.04 93.34
CA LEU A 4 39.35 18.56 93.05
C LEU A 4 39.75 18.22 91.62
N LYS A 5 40.39 19.16 90.92
CA LYS A 5 41.07 18.95 89.65
C LYS A 5 42.55 18.72 89.91
N ILE A 6 43.04 17.56 89.49
CA ILE A 6 44.43 17.16 89.64
C ILE A 6 45.06 17.17 88.25
N PHE A 7 46.23 17.82 88.12
CA PHE A 7 47.06 17.72 86.92
C PHE A 7 48.19 16.76 87.22
N VAL A 8 48.54 15.89 86.27
CA VAL A 8 49.63 14.91 86.44
C VAL A 8 50.97 15.60 86.72
N ASP A 9 51.13 16.83 86.21
CA ASP A 9 52.39 17.60 86.27
C ASP A 9 52.39 18.67 87.37
N ASN A 10 51.34 18.76 88.20
CA ASN A 10 51.22 19.76 89.28
C ASN A 10 50.96 19.07 90.63
N PRO A 11 51.81 19.29 91.66
CA PRO A 11 51.63 18.68 92.97
C PRO A 11 50.44 19.25 93.76
N PHE A 12 49.84 20.37 93.33
CA PHE A 12 48.72 21.01 94.02
C PHE A 12 47.39 20.74 93.31
N ALA A 13 46.44 20.17 94.05
CA ALA A 13 45.07 19.96 93.57
C ALA A 13 44.25 21.27 93.63
N ILE A 14 43.53 21.57 92.56
CA ILE A 14 42.68 22.77 92.46
C ILE A 14 41.26 22.41 92.90
N VAL A 15 40.73 23.11 93.90
CA VAL A 15 39.35 22.90 94.36
C VAL A 15 38.37 23.50 93.34
N LEU A 16 37.57 22.64 92.70
CA LEU A 16 36.52 23.06 91.76
C LEU A 16 35.24 23.44 92.51
N LEU A 17 34.76 22.54 93.37
CA LEU A 17 33.49 22.69 94.09
C LEU A 17 33.61 22.09 95.49
N LYS A 18 32.97 22.73 96.47
CA LYS A 18 32.80 22.21 97.84
C LYS A 18 31.32 22.09 98.14
N GLN A 19 30.88 20.88 98.48
CA GLN A 19 29.49 20.55 98.76
C GLN A 19 29.36 20.11 100.22
N ALA A 20 28.20 20.35 100.84
CA ALA A 20 27.90 19.94 102.21
C ALA A 20 27.84 18.41 102.34
N THR A 21 27.22 17.72 101.37
CA THR A 21 27.01 16.27 101.36
C THR A 21 28.19 15.52 100.74
N SER A 22 28.33 14.23 101.03
CA SER A 22 29.40 13.40 100.45
C SER A 22 29.12 13.12 98.97
N VAL A 23 30.17 13.00 98.15
CA VAL A 23 30.06 12.82 96.69
C VAL A 23 30.24 11.34 96.38
N ARG A 24 29.23 10.73 95.75
CA ARG A 24 29.24 9.31 95.39
C ARG A 24 29.90 9.08 94.03
N CYS A 25 29.49 9.86 93.05
CA CYS A 25 30.11 9.89 91.73
C CYS A 25 29.91 11.29 91.11
N LEU A 26 30.69 11.57 90.08
CA LEU A 26 30.65 12.82 89.36
C LEU A 26 31.03 12.57 87.90
N ASP A 27 30.56 13.45 87.02
CA ASP A 27 31.01 13.50 85.64
C ASP A 27 31.02 14.94 85.12
N MET A 28 31.81 15.20 84.08
CA MET A 28 32.00 16.52 83.48
C MET A 28 31.47 16.57 82.05
N SER A 29 30.92 17.72 81.65
CA SER A 29 30.49 17.93 80.27
C SER A 29 31.66 17.93 79.28
N ALA A 30 31.37 17.79 77.99
CA ALA A 30 32.38 17.67 76.93
C ALA A 30 33.33 18.88 76.87
N SER A 31 32.81 20.10 77.04
CA SER A 31 33.58 21.34 77.11
C SER A 31 34.21 21.61 78.48
N ARG A 32 33.92 20.75 79.47
CA ARG A 32 34.37 20.85 80.88
C ARG A 32 33.96 22.13 81.59
N ASN A 33 32.80 22.68 81.20
CA ASN A 33 32.20 23.86 81.82
C ASN A 33 31.10 23.50 82.82
N LYS A 34 30.50 22.31 82.72
CA LYS A 34 29.44 21.83 83.63
C LYS A 34 29.90 20.59 84.38
N LEU A 35 29.48 20.50 85.64
CA LEU A 35 29.81 19.40 86.55
C LEU A 35 28.52 18.79 87.09
N ALA A 36 28.31 17.50 86.85
CA ALA A 36 27.22 16.75 87.46
C ALA A 36 27.75 15.94 88.63
N VAL A 37 27.03 15.99 89.76
CA VAL A 37 27.44 15.36 91.02
C VAL A 37 26.26 14.60 91.60
N VAL A 38 26.47 13.33 91.95
CA VAL A 38 25.49 12.55 92.71
C VAL A 38 25.93 12.47 94.16
N ASP A 39 25.06 12.89 95.07
CA ASP A 39 25.34 12.90 96.50
C ASP A 39 24.84 11.65 97.24
N GLU A 40 25.09 11.60 98.56
CA GLU A 40 24.69 10.49 99.44
C GLU A 40 23.18 10.31 99.56
N HIS A 41 22.40 11.38 99.33
CA HIS A 41 20.94 11.35 99.37
C HIS A 41 20.32 10.88 98.05
N ASN A 42 21.15 10.36 97.13
CA ASN A 42 20.76 9.96 95.78
C ASN A 42 20.13 11.12 94.99
N THR A 43 20.69 12.33 95.09
CA THR A 43 20.29 13.47 94.27
C THR A 43 21.39 13.84 93.29
N CYS A 44 21.02 14.06 92.02
CA CYS A 44 21.91 14.55 90.98
C CYS A 44 21.82 16.07 90.92
N LEU A 45 22.95 16.73 91.16
CA LEU A 45 23.10 18.18 91.19
C LEU A 45 24.05 18.61 90.07
N VAL A 46 23.61 19.54 89.24
CA VAL A 46 24.41 20.05 88.12
C VAL A 46 24.81 21.49 88.34
N TYR A 47 26.12 21.76 88.29
CA TYR A 47 26.71 23.07 88.50
C TYR A 47 27.40 23.57 87.24
N ASP A 48 27.39 24.88 87.04
CA ASP A 48 28.33 25.55 86.13
C ASP A 48 29.63 25.82 86.90
N ILE A 49 30.76 25.40 86.33
CA ILE A 49 32.09 25.48 86.97
C ILE A 49 32.59 26.92 87.04
N SER A 50 32.20 27.76 86.08
CA SER A 50 32.65 29.15 85.99
C SER A 50 31.97 30.04 87.03
N SER A 51 30.63 29.97 87.10
CA SER A 51 29.81 30.73 88.04
C SER A 51 29.66 30.06 89.41
N LYS A 52 29.88 28.74 89.50
CA LYS A 52 29.58 27.89 90.68
C LYS A 52 28.10 27.85 91.04
N GLU A 53 27.21 28.28 90.14
CA GLU A 53 25.77 28.25 90.34
C GLU A 53 25.20 26.85 90.06
N LEU A 54 24.16 26.49 90.82
CA LEU A 54 23.40 25.26 90.61
C LEU A 54 22.40 25.48 89.47
N LEU A 55 22.54 24.72 88.38
CA LEU A 55 21.67 24.81 87.20
C LEU A 55 20.34 24.09 87.41
N PHE A 56 20.39 22.83 87.87
CA PHE A 56 19.20 22.04 88.20
C PHE A 56 19.56 20.88 89.14
N GLN A 57 18.53 20.30 89.74
CA GLN A 57 18.64 19.12 90.61
C GLN A 57 17.56 18.09 90.28
N GLU A 58 17.91 16.81 90.32
CA GLU A 58 17.00 15.69 90.07
C GLU A 58 17.12 14.64 91.19
N PRO A 59 15.99 14.17 91.76
CA PRO A 59 15.99 13.14 92.81
C PRO A 59 16.17 11.73 92.25
N ASN A 60 16.48 10.77 93.12
CA ASN A 60 16.60 9.34 92.81
C ASN A 60 17.68 9.01 91.75
N ALA A 61 18.86 9.61 91.85
CA ALA A 61 20.02 9.32 91.02
C ALA A 61 21.09 8.57 91.81
N ASN A 62 21.59 7.47 91.26
CA ASN A 62 22.68 6.66 91.82
C ASN A 62 23.99 6.85 91.06
N SER A 63 23.91 7.11 89.75
CA SER A 63 25.06 7.36 88.87
C SER A 63 24.66 8.32 87.76
N VAL A 64 25.61 9.11 87.26
CA VAL A 64 25.42 10.13 86.22
C VAL A 64 26.53 10.05 85.17
N ALA A 65 26.20 10.32 83.91
CA ALA A 65 27.16 10.53 82.84
C ALA A 65 26.67 11.60 81.83
N TRP A 66 27.58 12.47 81.40
CA TRP A 66 27.36 13.45 80.34
C TRP A 66 27.52 12.82 78.96
N ASN A 67 26.76 13.33 77.98
CA ASN A 67 26.98 12.93 76.60
C ASN A 67 28.26 13.58 76.07
N THR A 68 29.19 12.75 75.60
CA THR A 68 30.46 13.23 75.04
C THR A 68 30.30 14.02 73.73
N GLN A 69 29.16 13.90 73.03
CA GLN A 69 28.88 14.58 71.75
C GLN A 69 27.95 15.79 71.89
N CYS A 70 27.24 15.92 73.02
CA CYS A 70 26.24 16.98 73.23
C CYS A 70 26.40 17.58 74.63
N GLU A 71 26.84 18.85 74.68
CA GLU A 71 27.20 19.55 75.91
C GLU A 71 26.06 19.67 76.93
N ASP A 72 24.83 19.81 76.44
CA ASP A 72 23.65 20.10 77.26
C ASP A 72 22.86 18.85 77.61
N MET A 73 23.39 17.65 77.39
CA MET A 73 22.66 16.42 77.61
C MET A 73 23.40 15.46 78.54
N LEU A 74 22.68 14.96 79.54
CA LEU A 74 23.18 13.97 80.47
C LEU A 74 22.17 12.84 80.67
N CYS A 75 22.65 11.73 81.19
CA CYS A 75 21.80 10.65 81.67
C CYS A 75 22.21 10.23 83.08
N PHE A 76 21.24 9.79 83.87
CA PHE A 76 21.46 9.26 85.21
C PHE A 76 20.55 8.06 85.46
N SER A 77 21.01 7.10 86.27
CA SER A 77 20.19 5.95 86.66
C SER A 77 19.89 5.95 88.14
N GLY A 78 18.68 5.55 88.49
CA GLY A 78 18.28 5.30 89.88
C GLY A 78 16.81 4.88 89.97
N GLY A 79 16.45 4.21 91.08
CA GLY A 79 15.11 3.63 91.25
C GLY A 79 14.72 2.55 90.23
N GLY A 80 15.69 1.96 89.50
CA GLY A 80 15.42 1.01 88.41
C GLY A 80 15.05 1.63 87.06
N PHE A 81 15.28 2.94 86.92
CA PHE A 81 15.06 3.69 85.69
C PHE A 81 16.35 4.38 85.22
N LEU A 82 16.48 4.49 83.90
CA LEU A 82 17.40 5.37 83.20
C LEU A 82 16.66 6.66 82.86
N ASN A 83 17.23 7.78 83.26
CA ASN A 83 16.69 9.12 83.08
C ASN A 83 17.60 9.90 82.13
N ILE A 84 17.04 10.48 81.09
CA ILE A 84 17.76 11.31 80.12
C ILE A 84 17.20 12.72 80.19
N LYS A 85 18.09 13.69 80.36
CA LYS A 85 17.72 15.10 80.47
C LYS A 85 18.54 15.90 79.48
N ALA A 86 17.85 16.65 78.63
CA ALA A 86 18.44 17.68 77.79
C ALA A 86 18.16 19.05 78.42
N SER A 87 19.19 19.82 78.69
CA SER A 87 19.12 21.17 79.26
C SER A 87 18.14 21.24 80.45
N ASN A 88 17.22 22.21 80.44
CA ASN A 88 16.19 22.40 81.45
C ASN A 88 14.82 21.79 81.06
N PHE A 89 14.81 20.80 80.16
CA PHE A 89 13.57 20.14 79.76
C PHE A 89 13.18 19.02 80.74
N PRO A 90 11.90 18.57 80.71
CA PRO A 90 11.46 17.41 81.46
C PRO A 90 12.26 16.16 81.11
N VAL A 91 12.54 15.36 82.14
CA VAL A 91 13.32 14.13 82.03
C VAL A 91 12.53 13.06 81.28
N HIS A 92 13.19 12.38 80.33
CA HIS A 92 12.67 11.19 79.69
C HIS A 92 13.12 9.93 80.45
N GLN A 93 12.17 9.08 80.83
CA GLN A 93 12.44 7.89 81.66
C GLN A 93 12.26 6.60 80.88
N GLN A 94 13.21 5.68 81.03
CA GLN A 94 13.17 4.34 80.46
C GLN A 94 13.50 3.31 81.55
N LYS A 95 12.79 2.19 81.59
CA LYS A 95 13.11 1.12 82.55
C LYS A 95 14.44 0.47 82.20
N LEU A 96 15.39 0.54 83.12
CA LEU A 96 16.70 -0.08 82.96
C LEU A 96 17.33 -0.34 84.32
N GLN A 97 17.87 -1.55 84.50
CA GLN A 97 18.58 -1.94 85.71
C GLN A 97 20.08 -1.77 85.50
N GLY A 98 20.75 -1.17 86.48
CA GLY A 98 22.21 -0.97 86.48
C GLY A 98 22.62 0.46 86.77
N PHE A 99 23.93 0.69 86.75
CA PHE A 99 24.56 1.99 86.88
C PHE A 99 24.99 2.49 85.51
N VAL A 100 24.63 3.72 85.16
CA VAL A 100 25.21 4.42 84.00
C VAL A 100 26.68 4.69 84.26
N VAL A 101 27.53 4.28 83.32
CA VAL A 101 28.98 4.48 83.38
C VAL A 101 29.46 5.44 82.29
N GLY A 102 28.71 5.59 81.21
CA GLY A 102 29.07 6.52 80.14
C GLY A 102 27.94 6.77 79.16
N TYR A 103 28.02 7.91 78.46
CA TYR A 103 27.06 8.30 77.43
C TYR A 103 27.79 8.90 76.23
N ASN A 104 27.63 8.29 75.06
CA ASN A 104 28.27 8.73 73.82
C ASN A 104 27.27 8.67 72.65
N GLY A 105 26.89 9.84 72.11
CA GLY A 105 25.96 9.92 70.99
C GLY A 105 24.59 9.36 71.38
N SER A 106 24.11 8.34 70.68
CA SER A 106 22.87 7.62 71.01
C SER A 106 23.04 6.43 71.97
N LYS A 107 24.27 6.12 72.40
CA LYS A 107 24.58 4.92 73.19
C LYS A 107 24.88 5.25 74.64
N ILE A 108 24.14 4.62 75.54
CA ILE A 108 24.35 4.69 76.99
C ILE A 108 24.93 3.35 77.45
N PHE A 109 26.02 3.41 78.21
CA PHE A 109 26.71 2.24 78.73
C PHE A 109 26.31 2.02 80.19
N CYS A 110 25.68 0.89 80.45
CA CYS A 110 25.15 0.53 81.77
C CYS A 110 25.87 -0.71 82.31
N LEU A 111 26.30 -0.65 83.56
CA LEU A 111 26.88 -1.78 84.28
C LEU A 111 25.81 -2.39 85.20
N HIS A 112 25.46 -3.65 84.95
CA HIS A 112 24.56 -4.41 85.81
C HIS A 112 25.26 -5.68 86.30
N VAL A 113 25.49 -5.76 87.61
CA VAL A 113 26.19 -6.87 88.29
C VAL A 113 27.63 -7.06 87.80
N TYR A 114 27.86 -7.86 86.76
CA TYR A 114 29.18 -8.08 86.12
C TYR A 114 29.15 -7.91 84.60
N ALA A 115 28.02 -7.49 84.03
CA ALA A 115 27.85 -7.34 82.58
C ALA A 115 27.69 -5.85 82.21
N MET A 116 28.42 -5.42 81.19
CA MET A 116 28.26 -4.10 80.58
C MET A 116 27.31 -4.21 79.38
N SER A 117 26.19 -3.49 79.43
CA SER A 117 25.24 -3.40 78.33
C SER A 117 25.32 -2.02 77.67
N ALA A 118 25.28 -1.99 76.34
CA ALA A 118 25.11 -0.77 75.57
C ALA A 118 23.64 -0.66 75.17
N VAL A 119 22.98 0.42 75.58
CA VAL A 119 21.58 0.70 75.27
C VAL A 119 21.52 1.87 74.30
N GLU A 120 20.94 1.63 73.14
CA GLU A 120 20.63 2.67 72.17
C GLU A 120 19.34 3.36 72.59
N VAL A 121 19.39 4.68 72.74
CA VAL A 121 18.24 5.49 73.13
C VAL A 121 17.88 6.45 71.99
N PRO A 122 16.64 6.40 71.48
CA PRO A 122 16.18 7.34 70.47
C PRO A 122 16.13 8.77 71.04
N GLN A 123 16.69 9.72 70.31
CA GLN A 123 16.77 11.13 70.73
C GLN A 123 15.57 11.96 70.26
N SER A 124 14.49 11.32 69.82
CA SER A 124 13.31 11.98 69.26
C SER A 124 12.60 12.85 70.30
N ALA A 125 12.44 12.36 71.54
CA ALA A 125 11.75 13.12 72.59
C ALA A 125 12.47 14.44 72.95
N PRO A 126 13.79 14.46 73.21
CA PRO A 126 14.54 15.70 73.32
C PRO A 126 14.41 16.59 72.07
N MET A 127 14.50 16.03 70.85
CA MET A 127 14.37 16.80 69.61
C MET A 127 13.03 17.56 69.54
N TYR A 128 11.90 16.89 69.79
CA TYR A 128 10.58 17.54 69.77
C TYR A 128 10.44 18.65 70.80
N GLN A 129 11.06 18.51 71.98
CA GLN A 129 11.06 19.58 73.00
C GLN A 129 11.77 20.86 72.53
N TYR A 130 12.81 20.74 71.71
CA TYR A 130 13.46 21.90 71.08
C TYR A 130 12.65 22.44 69.88
N LEU A 131 11.99 21.56 69.12
CA LEU A 131 11.12 21.95 68.01
C LEU A 131 9.91 22.78 68.46
N GLU A 132 9.23 22.38 69.55
CA GLU A 132 8.08 23.12 70.10
C GLU A 132 8.45 24.56 70.48
N LYS A 133 9.71 24.79 70.88
CA LYS A 133 10.25 26.13 71.20
C LYS A 133 10.84 26.86 69.99
N LYS A 134 10.74 26.30 68.78
CA LYS A 134 11.33 26.81 67.53
C LYS A 134 12.85 26.98 67.58
N MET A 135 13.52 26.17 68.39
CA MET A 135 14.98 26.14 68.51
C MET A 135 15.57 25.13 67.52
N PHE A 136 15.54 25.48 66.23
CA PHE A 136 15.86 24.56 65.14
C PHE A 136 17.34 24.13 65.09
N LYS A 137 18.27 25.00 65.51
CA LYS A 137 19.71 24.69 65.52
C LYS A 137 20.04 23.58 66.53
N GLU A 138 19.49 23.70 67.73
CA GLU A 138 19.65 22.76 68.83
C GLU A 138 18.92 21.45 68.53
N ALA A 139 17.71 21.53 67.96
CA ALA A 139 16.98 20.35 67.48
C ALA A 139 17.77 19.57 66.42
N TYR A 140 18.43 20.27 65.48
CA TYR A 140 19.29 19.65 64.47
C TYR A 140 20.52 18.95 65.08
N GLN A 141 21.15 19.55 66.10
CA GLN A 141 22.27 18.93 66.80
C GLN A 141 21.85 17.63 67.48
N ILE A 142 20.69 17.60 68.12
CA ILE A 142 20.13 16.39 68.75
C ILE A 142 19.76 15.35 67.71
N ALA A 143 19.14 15.77 66.61
CA ALA A 143 18.81 14.88 65.50
C ALA A 143 20.06 14.18 64.93
N CYS A 144 21.21 14.89 64.88
CA CYS A 144 22.47 14.31 64.45
C CYS A 144 23.00 13.16 65.34
N LEU A 145 22.59 13.11 66.61
CA LEU A 145 22.99 12.06 67.57
C LEU A 145 22.28 10.73 67.28
N GLY A 146 21.08 10.78 66.72
CA GLY A 146 20.30 9.60 66.36
C GLY A 146 18.81 9.77 66.58
N VAL A 147 18.09 10.13 65.51
CA VAL A 147 16.62 10.13 65.42
C VAL A 147 16.18 9.35 64.19
N THR A 148 14.89 9.03 64.11
CA THR A 148 14.34 8.28 62.97
C THR A 148 14.27 9.14 61.71
N GLU A 149 14.10 8.50 60.54
CA GLU A 149 13.93 9.24 59.28
C GLU A 149 12.67 10.11 59.27
N ASN A 150 11.60 9.69 59.95
CA ASN A 150 10.38 10.47 60.11
C ASN A 150 10.63 11.72 60.96
N ASP A 151 11.38 11.59 62.06
CA ASP A 151 11.76 12.72 62.91
C ASP A 151 12.59 13.77 62.14
N TRP A 152 13.49 13.31 61.25
CA TRP A 152 14.23 14.19 60.35
C TRP A 152 13.32 14.95 59.38
N ARG A 153 12.27 14.29 58.88
CA ARG A 153 11.27 14.90 58.01
C ARG A 153 10.48 15.96 58.79
N ASP A 154 10.01 15.64 59.99
CA ASP A 154 9.27 16.58 60.83
C ASP A 154 10.10 17.81 61.19
N LEU A 155 11.37 17.62 61.60
CA LEU A 155 12.31 18.72 61.82
C LEU A 155 12.50 19.58 60.56
N ALA A 156 12.62 18.96 59.39
CA ALA A 156 12.78 19.67 58.13
C ALA A 156 11.53 20.47 57.76
N MET A 157 10.35 19.89 57.95
CA MET A 157 9.05 20.52 57.66
C MET A 157 8.76 21.69 58.61
N GLU A 158 8.94 21.52 59.91
CA GLU A 158 8.74 22.57 60.92
C GLU A 158 9.76 23.72 60.74
N ALA A 159 11.01 23.40 60.40
CA ALA A 159 12.00 24.42 60.06
C ALA A 159 11.63 25.19 58.77
N LEU A 160 11.08 24.49 57.77
CA LEU A 160 10.65 25.09 56.51
C LEU A 160 9.43 26.00 56.71
N GLU A 161 8.41 25.56 57.46
CA GLU A 161 7.25 26.38 57.83
C GLU A 161 7.65 27.55 58.75
N GLY A 162 8.66 27.34 59.60
CA GLY A 162 9.29 28.35 60.45
C GLY A 162 10.20 29.34 59.72
N MET A 163 10.38 29.21 58.40
CA MET A 163 11.26 30.03 57.55
C MET A 163 12.76 29.95 57.88
N ASP A 164 13.20 28.91 58.59
CA ASP A 164 14.62 28.59 58.79
C ASP A 164 15.11 27.65 57.67
N PHE A 165 15.38 28.24 56.51
CA PHE A 165 15.82 27.51 55.32
C PHE A 165 17.18 26.81 55.50
N ASP A 166 18.07 27.34 56.34
CA ASP A 166 19.39 26.77 56.57
C ASP A 166 19.29 25.41 57.27
N ILE A 167 18.46 25.32 58.33
CA ILE A 167 18.24 24.06 59.02
C ILE A 167 17.36 23.11 58.19
N ALA A 168 16.29 23.62 57.56
CA ALA A 168 15.45 22.81 56.68
C ALA A 168 16.28 22.14 55.58
N LYS A 169 17.17 22.88 54.90
CA LYS A 169 18.06 22.36 53.86
C LYS A 169 19.00 21.28 54.39
N LYS A 170 19.63 21.50 55.55
CA LYS A 170 20.50 20.49 56.17
C LYS A 170 19.75 19.22 56.55
N ALA A 171 18.50 19.36 57.01
CA ALA A 171 17.65 18.23 57.37
C ALA A 171 17.18 17.45 56.11
N PHE A 172 16.73 18.14 55.05
CA PHE A 172 16.33 17.51 53.78
C PHE A 172 17.50 16.88 53.02
N ILE A 173 18.73 17.43 53.11
CA ILE A 173 19.94 16.78 52.56
C ILE A 173 20.15 15.42 53.23
N ARG A 174 19.95 15.35 54.55
CA ARG A 174 20.12 14.12 55.31
C ARG A 174 18.99 13.12 55.05
N GLY A 175 17.75 13.60 54.91
CA GLY A 175 16.59 12.81 54.49
C GLY A 175 16.55 12.48 52.98
N ARG A 176 17.49 13.00 52.19
CA ARG A 176 17.58 12.85 50.72
C ARG A 176 16.30 13.23 49.96
N ASP A 177 15.51 14.15 50.49
CA ASP A 177 14.28 14.61 49.83
C ASP A 177 14.58 15.73 48.83
N LEU A 178 14.87 15.33 47.59
CA LEU A 178 15.27 16.24 46.51
C LEU A 178 14.18 17.28 46.18
N ARG A 179 12.90 16.95 46.35
CA ARG A 179 11.78 17.83 45.98
C ARG A 179 11.77 19.09 46.83
N TYR A 180 11.93 18.94 48.14
CA TYR A 180 11.98 20.09 49.05
C TYR A 180 13.29 20.87 48.94
N LEU A 181 14.39 20.23 48.54
CA LEU A 181 15.65 20.94 48.27
C LEU A 181 15.56 21.85 47.05
N GLU A 182 14.91 21.40 45.97
CA GLU A 182 14.63 22.23 44.81
C GLU A 182 13.72 23.40 45.20
N LEU A 183 12.65 23.14 45.96
CA LEU A 183 11.77 24.19 46.48
C LEU A 183 12.56 25.24 47.27
N ILE A 184 13.37 24.82 48.25
CA ILE A 184 14.20 25.74 49.05
C ILE A 184 15.15 26.55 48.16
N SER A 185 15.78 25.93 47.16
CA SER A 185 16.64 26.64 46.21
C SER A 185 15.87 27.71 45.43
N THR A 186 14.67 27.40 44.95
CA THR A 186 13.82 28.38 44.23
C THR A 186 13.39 29.53 45.14
N ILE A 187 13.07 29.26 46.40
CA ILE A 187 12.72 30.28 47.40
C ILE A 187 13.94 31.16 47.72
N GLU A 188 15.11 30.57 47.97
CA GLU A 188 16.36 31.30 48.20
C GLU A 188 16.72 32.23 47.02
N GLU A 189 16.53 31.77 45.78
CA GLU A 189 16.74 32.57 44.58
C GLU A 189 15.75 33.73 44.47
N ARG A 190 14.46 33.49 44.73
CA ARG A 190 13.42 34.53 44.73
C ARG A 190 13.67 35.59 45.81
N LYS A 191 14.11 35.16 46.99
CA LYS A 191 14.51 36.06 48.08
C LYS A 191 15.71 36.93 47.69
N LYS A 192 16.69 36.38 46.97
CA LYS A 192 17.82 37.16 46.40
C LYS A 192 17.37 38.18 45.35
N ARG A 193 16.27 37.92 44.63
CA ARG A 193 15.67 38.84 43.64
C ARG A 193 14.79 39.93 44.28
N GLY A 194 14.61 39.92 45.60
CA GLY A 194 13.88 40.95 46.34
C GLY A 194 12.42 40.61 46.68
N GLU A 195 11.96 39.38 46.40
CA GLU A 195 10.64 38.90 46.80
C GLU A 195 10.71 38.43 48.27
N ASN A 196 10.07 39.17 49.19
CA ASN A 196 10.11 38.90 50.65
C ASN A 196 8.72 38.59 51.23
N ASP A 197 7.79 38.11 50.41
CA ASP A 197 6.44 37.76 50.88
C ASP A 197 6.44 36.37 51.53
N ASN A 198 6.46 36.36 52.85
CA ASN A 198 6.44 35.14 53.64
C ASN A 198 5.15 34.31 53.42
N GLU A 199 4.01 34.95 53.12
CA GLU A 199 2.76 34.22 52.87
C GLU A 199 2.79 33.49 51.53
N LEU A 200 3.47 34.07 50.53
CA LEU A 200 3.65 33.45 49.23
C LEU A 200 4.56 32.22 49.30
N PHE A 201 5.67 32.31 50.04
CA PHE A 201 6.54 31.16 50.26
C PHE A 201 5.83 30.05 51.04
N LEU A 202 4.99 30.42 52.02
CA LEU A 202 4.17 29.45 52.73
C LEU A 202 3.12 28.80 51.81
N ALA A 203 2.57 29.54 50.83
CA ALA A 203 1.69 28.98 49.80
C ALA A 203 2.41 27.93 48.93
N ASP A 204 3.64 28.23 48.49
CA ASP A 204 4.47 27.27 47.74
C ASP A 204 4.75 26.01 48.59
N VAL A 205 5.07 26.17 49.88
CA VAL A 205 5.28 25.06 50.81
C VAL A 205 4.00 24.22 50.98
N CYS A 206 2.84 24.84 51.19
CA CYS A 206 1.55 24.15 51.28
C CYS A 206 1.21 23.38 50.00
N ALA A 207 1.55 23.92 48.83
CA ALA A 207 1.35 23.24 47.55
C ALA A 207 2.19 21.96 47.45
N TYR A 208 3.46 22.01 47.88
CA TYR A 208 4.33 20.83 47.92
C TYR A 208 3.93 19.80 48.99
N GLN A 209 3.29 20.22 50.07
CA GLN A 209 2.73 19.32 51.09
C GLN A 209 1.45 18.59 50.65
N GLY A 210 0.84 19.00 49.54
CA GLY A 210 -0.46 18.48 49.10
C GLY A 210 -1.67 19.17 49.74
N LYS A 211 -1.46 20.25 50.53
CA LYS A 211 -2.53 21.06 51.12
C LYS A 211 -3.03 22.11 50.12
N PHE A 212 -3.54 21.65 48.98
CA PHE A 212 -3.84 22.49 47.82
C PHE A 212 -4.89 23.59 48.08
N HIS A 213 -5.90 23.31 48.89
CA HIS A 213 -6.92 24.32 49.23
C HIS A 213 -6.36 25.46 50.11
N GLU A 214 -5.44 25.14 51.02
CA GLU A 214 -4.77 26.16 51.85
C GLU A 214 -3.79 26.97 51.00
N ALA A 215 -3.02 26.31 50.14
CA ALA A 215 -2.15 26.96 49.17
C ALA A 215 -2.93 27.92 48.26
N ALA A 216 -4.07 27.49 47.71
CA ALA A 216 -4.92 28.34 46.86
C ALA A 216 -5.50 29.55 47.60
N LYS A 217 -5.89 29.39 48.88
CA LYS A 217 -6.34 30.51 49.72
C LYS A 217 -5.21 31.53 49.93
N LEU A 218 -3.98 31.05 50.14
CA LEU A 218 -2.81 31.92 50.31
C LEU A 218 -2.40 32.60 49.00
N TYR A 219 -2.44 31.90 47.86
CA TYR A 219 -2.23 32.50 46.54
C TYR A 219 -3.25 33.60 46.23
N LYS A 220 -4.52 33.37 46.58
CA LYS A 220 -5.57 34.37 46.41
C LYS A 220 -5.37 35.59 47.31
N LYS A 221 -4.95 35.39 48.56
CA LYS A 221 -4.63 36.47 49.50
C LYS A 221 -3.45 37.33 49.02
N THR A 222 -2.44 36.69 48.41
CA THR A 222 -1.26 37.36 47.86
C THR A 222 -1.48 37.91 46.44
N GLY A 223 -2.68 37.79 45.87
CA GLY A 223 -3.04 38.31 44.54
C GLY A 223 -2.50 37.50 43.36
N ASN A 224 -2.01 36.27 43.58
CA ASN A 224 -1.39 35.41 42.58
C ASN A 224 -2.33 34.30 42.08
N ASP A 225 -3.52 34.68 41.58
CA ASP A 225 -4.56 33.73 41.12
C ASP A 225 -4.09 32.83 39.95
N SER A 226 -3.18 33.32 39.10
CA SER A 226 -2.60 32.55 38.00
C SER A 226 -1.80 31.33 38.48
N ARG A 227 -1.11 31.43 39.63
CA ARG A 227 -0.40 30.29 40.23
C ARG A 227 -1.38 29.26 40.80
N ALA A 228 -2.46 29.71 41.42
CA ALA A 228 -3.52 28.81 41.90
C ALA A 228 -4.22 28.09 40.73
N LEU A 229 -4.50 28.80 39.63
CA LEU A 229 -5.09 28.23 38.42
C LEU A 229 -4.16 27.18 37.79
N ASN A 230 -2.87 27.49 37.63
CA ASN A 230 -1.90 26.52 37.11
C ASN A 230 -1.79 25.29 38.02
N MET A 231 -1.70 25.49 39.34
CA MET A 231 -1.68 24.40 40.31
C MET A 231 -2.90 23.47 40.16
N TYR A 232 -4.12 24.02 40.16
CA TYR A 232 -5.32 23.18 40.00
C TYR A 232 -5.43 22.55 38.62
N THR A 233 -4.97 23.24 37.57
CA THR A 233 -4.96 22.70 36.20
C THR A 233 -3.99 21.51 36.10
N ASP A 234 -2.79 21.63 36.66
CA ASP A 234 -1.77 20.57 36.66
C ASP A 234 -2.21 19.37 37.51
N LEU A 235 -2.94 19.63 38.60
CA LEU A 235 -3.55 18.60 39.44
C LEU A 235 -4.86 18.02 38.88
N ARG A 236 -5.31 18.50 37.70
CA ARG A 236 -6.56 18.08 37.02
C ARG A 236 -7.84 18.38 37.82
N MET A 237 -7.75 19.32 38.74
CA MET A 237 -8.85 19.82 39.56
C MET A 237 -9.57 20.97 38.83
N PHE A 238 -10.13 20.67 37.64
CA PHE A 238 -10.68 21.69 36.74
C PHE A 238 -11.89 22.44 37.30
N GLU A 239 -12.68 21.80 38.18
CA GLU A 239 -13.81 22.46 38.86
C GLU A 239 -13.33 23.61 39.75
N TYR A 240 -12.31 23.36 40.57
CA TYR A 240 -11.71 24.38 41.42
C TYR A 240 -10.91 25.41 40.62
N ALA A 241 -10.29 25.02 39.49
CA ALA A 241 -9.57 25.94 38.62
C ALA A 241 -10.48 27.03 38.01
N LYS A 242 -11.76 26.71 37.76
CA LYS A 242 -12.75 27.67 37.21
C LYS A 242 -13.00 28.85 38.16
N ASP A 243 -12.90 28.65 39.46
CA ASP A 243 -13.10 29.71 40.47
C ASP A 243 -11.97 30.75 40.48
N PHE A 244 -10.83 30.43 39.84
CA PHE A 244 -9.66 31.32 39.72
C PHE A 244 -9.50 31.89 38.31
N LEU A 245 -10.43 31.61 37.39
CA LEU A 245 -10.53 32.34 36.13
C LEU A 245 -11.01 33.75 36.47
N GLY A 246 -10.13 34.74 36.29
CA GLY A 246 -10.52 36.14 36.33
C GLY A 246 -11.72 36.35 35.42
N SER A 247 -12.77 37.01 35.91
CA SER A 247 -14.04 37.16 35.21
C SER A 247 -13.84 37.82 33.83
N GLY A 248 -13.69 37.00 32.79
CA GLY A 248 -13.87 37.42 31.40
C GLY A 248 -12.70 37.29 30.41
N ASP A 249 -11.59 36.57 30.67
CA ASP A 249 -10.58 36.32 29.63
C ASP A 249 -10.93 35.09 28.77
N PRO A 250 -11.36 35.25 27.50
CA PRO A 250 -11.78 34.12 26.64
C PRO A 250 -10.63 33.17 26.30
N LYS A 251 -9.39 33.68 26.30
CA LYS A 251 -8.19 32.92 25.98
C LYS A 251 -7.87 31.89 27.06
N ASP A 252 -7.92 32.28 28.33
CA ASP A 252 -7.64 31.39 29.45
C ASP A 252 -8.74 30.33 29.60
N THR A 253 -9.98 30.70 29.26
CA THR A 253 -11.12 29.78 29.21
C THR A 253 -10.93 28.73 28.10
N LYS A 254 -10.53 29.16 26.88
CA LYS A 254 -10.22 28.25 25.76
C LYS A 254 -9.04 27.32 26.10
N MET A 255 -7.97 27.85 26.72
CA MET A 255 -6.81 27.03 27.13
C MET A 255 -7.18 25.99 28.19
N LEU A 256 -8.03 26.35 29.16
CA LEU A 256 -8.50 25.42 30.18
C LEU A 256 -9.36 24.30 29.58
N ILE A 257 -10.30 24.64 28.69
CA ILE A 257 -11.13 23.64 27.98
C ILE A 257 -10.26 22.73 27.10
N THR A 258 -9.24 23.27 26.44
CA THR A 258 -8.32 22.46 25.61
C THR A 258 -7.52 21.47 26.47
N LYS A 259 -6.99 21.91 27.61
CA LYS A 259 -6.31 21.02 28.57
C LYS A 259 -7.25 19.98 29.18
N GLN A 260 -8.51 20.36 29.42
CA GLN A 260 -9.55 19.43 29.89
C GLN A 260 -9.87 18.37 28.81
N ALA A 261 -9.93 18.78 27.54
CA ALA A 261 -10.11 17.88 26.41
C ALA A 261 -8.93 16.91 26.23
N ASP A 262 -7.68 17.41 26.34
CA ASP A 262 -6.46 16.59 26.31
C ASP A 262 -6.47 15.52 27.42
N TRP A 263 -6.98 15.89 28.61
CA TRP A 263 -7.14 14.97 29.71
C TRP A 263 -8.23 13.92 29.47
N ALA A 264 -9.42 14.33 29.00
CA ALA A 264 -10.50 13.42 28.66
C ALA A 264 -10.07 12.39 27.59
N ARG A 265 -9.24 12.83 26.63
CA ARG A 265 -8.60 11.95 25.65
C ARG A 265 -7.71 10.89 26.30
N ASN A 266 -6.89 11.29 27.28
CA ASN A 266 -5.96 10.39 27.99
C ASN A 266 -6.67 9.40 28.93
N ILE A 267 -7.90 9.68 29.38
CA ILE A 267 -8.70 8.79 30.23
C ILE A 267 -9.57 7.81 29.42
N HIS A 268 -9.48 7.86 28.08
CA HIS A 268 -10.34 7.09 27.18
C HIS A 268 -11.82 7.45 27.29
N GLU A 269 -12.13 8.74 27.50
CA GLU A 269 -13.46 9.30 27.27
C GLU A 269 -13.47 10.15 25.98
N PRO A 270 -13.34 9.50 24.80
CA PRO A 270 -13.14 10.20 23.53
C PRO A 270 -14.31 11.09 23.13
N LYS A 271 -15.54 10.79 23.59
CA LYS A 271 -16.75 11.53 23.21
C LYS A 271 -16.79 12.88 23.91
N ALA A 272 -16.53 12.88 25.22
CA ALA A 272 -16.40 14.10 26.00
C ALA A 272 -15.21 14.94 25.51
N ALA A 273 -14.07 14.31 25.19
CA ALA A 273 -12.92 15.00 24.62
C ALA A 273 -13.26 15.71 23.29
N ALA A 274 -13.93 15.01 22.37
CA ALA A 274 -14.34 15.58 21.09
C ALA A 274 -15.32 16.75 21.25
N GLU A 275 -16.34 16.61 22.10
CA GLU A 275 -17.28 17.70 22.42
C GLU A 275 -16.56 18.91 23.03
N MET A 276 -15.59 18.67 23.92
CA MET A 276 -14.77 19.74 24.51
C MET A 276 -13.88 20.44 23.47
N TYR A 277 -13.22 19.69 22.57
CA TYR A 277 -12.44 20.30 21.48
C TYR A 277 -13.31 21.12 20.53
N LEU A 278 -14.53 20.65 20.21
CA LEU A 278 -15.49 21.42 19.43
C LEU A 278 -15.89 22.72 20.15
N SER A 279 -16.11 22.66 21.47
CA SER A 279 -16.42 23.86 22.26
C SER A 279 -15.24 24.84 22.36
N ALA A 280 -14.01 24.35 22.26
CA ALA A 280 -12.79 25.15 22.19
C ALA A 280 -12.51 25.71 20.77
N GLY A 281 -13.27 25.32 19.75
CA GLY A 281 -13.03 25.69 18.34
C GLY A 281 -11.82 25.00 17.71
N GLU A 282 -11.35 23.89 18.29
CA GLU A 282 -10.24 23.08 17.76
C GLU A 282 -10.81 21.93 16.88
N HIS A 283 -11.35 22.29 15.72
CA HIS A 283 -12.09 21.35 14.86
C HIS A 283 -11.24 20.17 14.37
N LEU A 284 -9.97 20.38 14.04
CA LEU A 284 -9.09 19.32 13.53
C LEU A 284 -8.91 18.17 14.54
N LYS A 285 -8.57 18.49 15.78
CA LYS A 285 -8.39 17.49 16.85
C LYS A 285 -9.68 16.74 17.16
N ALA A 286 -10.82 17.44 17.11
CA ALA A 286 -12.12 16.80 17.27
C ALA A 286 -12.41 15.80 16.13
N ILE A 287 -12.16 16.19 14.88
CA ILE A 287 -12.39 15.34 13.69
C ILE A 287 -11.50 14.10 13.73
N GLU A 288 -10.24 14.21 14.15
CA GLU A 288 -9.35 13.05 14.30
C GLU A 288 -9.90 12.04 15.29
N ILE A 289 -10.32 12.48 16.48
CA ILE A 289 -10.87 11.59 17.50
C ILE A 289 -12.16 10.94 17.01
N ILE A 290 -13.06 11.71 16.39
CA ILE A 290 -14.35 11.23 15.89
C ILE A 290 -14.16 10.22 14.74
N GLY A 291 -13.23 10.52 13.84
CA GLY A 291 -12.88 9.68 12.69
C GLY A 291 -12.28 8.34 13.12
N ASP A 292 -11.33 8.36 14.05
CA ASP A 292 -10.67 7.14 14.56
C ASP A 292 -11.65 6.19 15.28
N HIS A 293 -12.71 6.73 15.90
CA HIS A 293 -13.75 5.94 16.56
C HIS A 293 -14.94 5.59 15.66
N GLY A 294 -14.97 6.08 14.41
CA GLY A 294 -16.03 5.78 13.45
C GLY A 294 -17.38 6.41 13.78
N TRP A 295 -17.43 7.54 14.47
CA TRP A 295 -18.70 8.21 14.81
C TRP A 295 -19.22 9.06 13.65
N VAL A 296 -19.82 8.39 12.67
CA VAL A 296 -20.27 8.98 11.40
C VAL A 296 -21.27 10.12 11.61
N ASP A 297 -22.26 9.97 12.50
CA ASP A 297 -23.29 11.00 12.74
C ASP A 297 -22.69 12.34 13.23
N MET A 298 -21.74 12.27 14.17
CA MET A 298 -21.04 13.47 14.66
C MET A 298 -20.15 14.09 13.57
N LEU A 299 -19.55 13.26 12.72
CA LEU A 299 -18.73 13.72 11.60
C LEU A 299 -19.58 14.45 10.53
N ILE A 300 -20.79 13.96 10.24
CA ILE A 300 -21.75 14.60 9.33
C ILE A 300 -22.17 15.97 9.90
N ASP A 301 -22.49 16.03 11.19
CA ASP A 301 -22.88 17.27 11.85
C ASP A 301 -21.76 18.32 11.80
N ILE A 302 -20.51 17.90 12.00
CA ILE A 302 -19.34 18.78 11.88
C ILE A 302 -19.17 19.24 10.43
N ALA A 303 -19.17 18.33 9.46
CA ALA A 303 -19.01 18.65 8.05
C ALA A 303 -20.07 19.65 7.54
N ARG A 304 -21.31 19.57 8.06
CA ARG A 304 -22.38 20.51 7.75
C ARG A 304 -22.20 21.87 8.44
N LYS A 305 -21.78 21.90 9.70
CA LYS A 305 -21.55 23.12 10.49
C LYS A 305 -20.32 23.92 10.07
N LEU A 306 -19.27 23.25 9.58
CA LEU A 306 -18.04 23.91 9.12
C LEU A 306 -18.33 24.83 7.92
N ASP A 307 -17.63 25.95 7.87
CA ASP A 307 -17.75 26.92 6.77
C ASP A 307 -16.99 26.45 5.53
N LYS A 308 -17.39 26.95 4.35
CA LYS A 308 -16.72 26.62 3.08
C LYS A 308 -15.24 27.04 3.02
N ALA A 309 -14.84 28.02 3.85
CA ALA A 309 -13.47 28.51 3.92
C ALA A 309 -12.54 27.54 4.67
N GLU A 310 -13.07 26.67 5.54
CA GLU A 310 -12.32 25.73 6.37
C GLU A 310 -11.98 24.44 5.61
N ARG A 311 -11.19 24.59 4.54
CA ARG A 311 -10.83 23.48 3.64
C ARG A 311 -10.08 22.35 4.32
N GLU A 312 -9.21 22.66 5.28
CA GLU A 312 -8.36 21.67 5.94
C GLU A 312 -9.18 20.73 6.87
N PRO A 313 -10.07 21.22 7.76
CA PRO A 313 -11.04 20.39 8.47
C PRO A 313 -11.96 19.58 7.54
N LEU A 314 -12.49 20.19 6.47
CA LEU A 314 -13.40 19.51 5.54
C LEU A 314 -12.71 18.38 4.76
N SER A 315 -11.46 18.60 4.33
CA SER A 315 -10.64 17.57 3.68
C SER A 315 -10.38 16.39 4.63
N ARG A 316 -10.15 16.66 5.92
CA ARG A 316 -9.98 15.61 6.92
C ARG A 316 -11.27 14.82 7.15
N CYS A 317 -12.43 15.48 7.19
CA CYS A 317 -13.73 14.79 7.22
C CYS A 317 -13.91 13.88 5.99
N ALA A 318 -13.60 14.37 4.80
CA ALA A 318 -13.71 13.60 3.55
C ALA A 318 -12.81 12.36 3.54
N TYR A 319 -11.57 12.49 4.06
CA TYR A 319 -10.66 11.35 4.26
C TYR A 319 -11.26 10.29 5.19
N PHE A 320 -11.84 10.71 6.32
CA PHE A 320 -12.47 9.77 7.24
C PHE A 320 -13.72 9.11 6.65
N PHE A 321 -14.57 9.86 5.94
CA PHE A 321 -15.71 9.27 5.21
C PHE A 321 -15.27 8.22 4.18
N LYS A 322 -14.15 8.44 3.47
CA LYS A 322 -13.55 7.46 2.57
C LYS A 322 -13.07 6.22 3.33
N SER A 323 -12.34 6.39 4.43
CA SER A 323 -11.84 5.27 5.25
C SER A 323 -12.94 4.43 5.90
N LEU A 324 -14.07 5.06 6.24
CA LEU A 324 -15.24 4.44 6.86
C LEU A 324 -16.24 3.88 5.82
N GLN A 325 -15.87 3.82 4.54
CA GLN A 325 -16.70 3.28 3.44
C GLN A 325 -18.03 4.03 3.22
N HIS A 326 -18.07 5.34 3.48
CA HIS A 326 -19.22 6.19 3.19
C HIS A 326 -18.92 7.23 2.09
N PRO A 327 -18.77 6.80 0.83
CA PRO A 327 -18.34 7.68 -0.26
C PRO A 327 -19.36 8.78 -0.61
N GLY A 328 -20.66 8.57 -0.36
CA GLY A 328 -21.69 9.59 -0.60
C GLY A 328 -21.48 10.87 0.21
N TYR A 329 -21.11 10.75 1.49
CA TYR A 329 -20.82 11.92 2.34
C TYR A 329 -19.48 12.56 1.97
N ALA A 330 -18.48 11.76 1.56
CA ALA A 330 -17.23 12.29 1.03
C ALA A 330 -17.49 13.13 -0.24
N ALA A 331 -18.33 12.66 -1.16
CA ALA A 331 -18.73 13.41 -2.35
C ALA A 331 -19.42 14.73 -2.00
N GLU A 332 -20.36 14.73 -1.04
CA GLU A 332 -21.02 15.96 -0.54
C GLU A 332 -19.99 16.95 0.02
N THR A 333 -19.00 16.47 0.78
CA THR A 333 -17.93 17.33 1.31
C THR A 333 -17.00 17.90 0.25
N TYR A 334 -16.58 17.11 -0.75
CA TYR A 334 -15.75 17.60 -1.86
C TYR A 334 -16.49 18.62 -2.71
N LEU A 335 -17.79 18.39 -2.95
CA LEU A 335 -18.65 19.34 -3.67
C LEU A 335 -18.84 20.64 -2.88
N LYS A 336 -18.94 20.57 -1.54
CA LYS A 336 -18.99 21.76 -0.67
C LYS A 336 -17.68 22.56 -0.69
N MET A 337 -16.53 21.88 -0.78
CA MET A 337 -15.20 22.51 -0.91
C MET A 337 -14.94 23.09 -2.31
N GLY A 338 -15.68 22.62 -3.32
CA GLY A 338 -15.44 22.94 -4.73
C GLY A 338 -14.23 22.21 -5.33
N ASP A 339 -13.77 21.14 -4.69
CA ASP A 339 -12.64 20.33 -5.15
C ASP A 339 -13.13 19.23 -6.08
N LEU A 340 -13.23 19.56 -7.36
CA LEU A 340 -13.70 18.64 -8.40
C LEU A 340 -12.69 17.52 -8.69
N GLN A 341 -11.39 17.77 -8.51
CA GLN A 341 -10.35 16.78 -8.76
C GLN A 341 -10.43 15.65 -7.73
N ALA A 342 -10.54 15.98 -6.45
CA ALA A 342 -10.69 14.99 -5.39
C ALA A 342 -12.03 14.22 -5.50
N LEU A 343 -13.09 14.89 -5.96
CA LEU A 343 -14.38 14.24 -6.22
C LEU A 343 -14.28 13.20 -7.35
N ILE A 344 -13.63 13.53 -8.46
CA ILE A 344 -13.45 12.61 -9.60
C ILE A 344 -12.62 11.39 -9.16
N LEU A 345 -11.51 11.61 -8.45
CA LEU A 345 -10.68 10.53 -7.93
C LEU A 345 -11.45 9.61 -6.99
N LEU A 346 -12.33 10.16 -6.14
CA LEU A 346 -13.20 9.36 -5.28
C LEU A 346 -14.16 8.47 -6.08
N HIS A 347 -14.80 8.99 -7.13
CA HIS A 347 -15.70 8.19 -7.98
C HIS A 347 -14.93 7.11 -8.76
N VAL A 348 -13.71 7.40 -9.23
CA VAL A 348 -12.84 6.43 -9.90
C VAL A 348 -12.44 5.30 -8.95
N GLU A 349 -11.99 5.62 -7.73
CA GLU A 349 -11.60 4.61 -6.74
C GLU A 349 -12.79 3.74 -6.28
N THR A 350 -13.98 4.33 -6.20
CA THR A 350 -15.20 3.62 -5.83
C THR A 350 -15.91 2.96 -7.02
N GLN A 351 -15.31 3.03 -8.22
CA GLN A 351 -15.82 2.45 -9.48
C GLN A 351 -17.21 2.96 -9.91
N HIS A 352 -17.60 4.16 -9.47
CA HIS A 352 -18.82 4.84 -9.93
C HIS A 352 -18.56 5.59 -11.24
N TRP A 353 -18.33 4.81 -12.31
CA TRP A 353 -17.90 5.34 -13.61
C TRP A 353 -18.93 6.27 -14.27
N GLU A 354 -20.23 6.02 -14.10
CA GLU A 354 -21.30 6.86 -14.68
C GLU A 354 -21.25 8.31 -14.16
N GLU A 355 -21.08 8.47 -12.85
CA GLU A 355 -20.96 9.78 -12.21
C GLU A 355 -19.65 10.46 -12.63
N ALA A 356 -18.54 9.70 -12.69
CA ALA A 356 -17.25 10.20 -13.18
C ALA A 356 -17.32 10.68 -14.64
N PHE A 357 -17.98 9.94 -15.53
CA PHE A 357 -18.16 10.36 -16.93
C PHE A 357 -19.02 11.63 -17.04
N SER A 358 -20.08 11.75 -16.23
CA SER A 358 -20.92 12.95 -16.21
C SER A 358 -20.16 14.22 -15.77
N LEU A 359 -19.17 14.06 -14.89
CA LEU A 359 -18.29 15.15 -14.45
C LEU A 359 -17.25 15.50 -15.52
N VAL A 360 -16.66 14.51 -16.19
CA VAL A 360 -15.67 14.69 -17.26
C VAL A 360 -16.28 15.30 -18.53
N GLU A 361 -17.54 14.99 -18.85
CA GLU A 361 -18.26 15.65 -19.95
C GLU A 361 -18.41 17.16 -19.72
N LYS A 362 -18.60 17.56 -18.46
CA LYS A 362 -18.68 18.99 -18.06
C LYS A 362 -17.31 19.63 -17.92
N HIS A 363 -16.29 18.84 -17.56
CA HIS A 363 -14.91 19.29 -17.33
C HIS A 363 -13.90 18.43 -18.11
N PRO A 364 -13.64 18.76 -19.39
CA PRO A 364 -12.74 17.99 -20.26
C PRO A 364 -11.28 17.91 -19.79
N GLU A 365 -10.87 18.76 -18.84
CA GLU A 365 -9.52 18.82 -18.28
C GLU A 365 -9.12 17.53 -17.54
N PHE A 366 -10.10 16.80 -17.01
CA PHE A 366 -9.89 15.56 -16.23
C PHE A 366 -10.13 14.28 -17.04
N LYS A 367 -10.11 14.35 -18.37
CA LYS A 367 -10.31 13.17 -19.24
C LYS A 367 -9.30 12.07 -18.96
N ASP A 368 -8.03 12.42 -18.80
CA ASP A 368 -6.96 11.47 -18.52
C ASP A 368 -7.17 10.77 -17.17
N ASP A 369 -7.57 11.52 -16.14
CA ASP A 369 -7.76 11.03 -14.77
C ASP A 369 -8.90 10.00 -14.63
N VAL A 370 -9.84 9.96 -15.58
CA VAL A 370 -10.95 8.99 -15.58
C VAL A 370 -10.77 7.90 -16.62
N TYR A 371 -10.47 8.25 -17.88
CA TYR A 371 -10.42 7.27 -18.95
C TYR A 371 -9.21 6.33 -18.84
N VAL A 372 -8.08 6.77 -18.27
CA VAL A 372 -6.92 5.89 -18.07
C VAL A 372 -7.20 4.82 -16.99
N PRO A 373 -7.63 5.17 -15.76
CA PRO A 373 -8.01 4.15 -14.78
C PRO A 373 -9.18 3.28 -15.24
N TYR A 374 -10.15 3.84 -15.96
CA TYR A 374 -11.24 3.07 -16.55
C TYR A 374 -10.74 2.05 -17.57
N ALA A 375 -9.80 2.45 -18.44
CA ALA A 375 -9.21 1.54 -19.42
C ALA A 375 -8.39 0.43 -18.74
N GLN A 376 -7.67 0.73 -17.67
CA GLN A 376 -6.96 -0.26 -16.86
C GLN A 376 -7.93 -1.25 -16.20
N TRP A 377 -9.01 -0.74 -15.58
CA TRP A 377 -10.06 -1.58 -14.99
C TRP A 377 -10.74 -2.47 -16.04
N LEU A 378 -11.01 -1.95 -17.23
CA LEU A 378 -11.55 -2.76 -18.34
C LEU A 378 -10.55 -3.83 -18.80
N ALA A 379 -9.26 -3.52 -18.84
CA ALA A 379 -8.22 -4.48 -19.18
C ALA A 379 -8.07 -5.58 -18.11
N GLU A 380 -8.19 -5.24 -16.82
CA GLU A 380 -8.21 -6.21 -15.72
C GLU A 380 -9.42 -7.16 -15.76
N ASN A 381 -10.54 -6.70 -16.35
CA ASN A 381 -11.76 -7.49 -16.52
C ASN A 381 -11.90 -8.14 -17.91
N ASP A 382 -10.79 -8.35 -18.62
CA ASP A 382 -10.72 -8.98 -19.95
C ASP A 382 -11.54 -8.27 -21.06
N ARG A 383 -12.00 -7.03 -20.85
CA ARG A 383 -12.75 -6.21 -21.82
C ARG A 383 -11.81 -5.32 -22.63
N PHE A 384 -10.90 -5.95 -23.35
CA PHE A 384 -9.76 -5.27 -24.00
C PHE A 384 -10.14 -4.30 -25.12
N GLU A 385 -11.16 -4.60 -25.91
CA GLU A 385 -11.61 -3.69 -26.98
C GLU A 385 -12.15 -2.38 -26.42
N GLU A 386 -12.88 -2.46 -25.31
CA GLU A 386 -13.40 -1.30 -24.62
C GLU A 386 -12.28 -0.54 -23.92
N ALA A 387 -11.33 -1.26 -23.32
CA ALA A 387 -10.13 -0.66 -22.74
C ALA A 387 -9.35 0.14 -23.78
N GLN A 388 -9.17 -0.42 -24.98
CA GLN A 388 -8.52 0.26 -26.10
C GLN A 388 -9.31 1.50 -26.53
N LYS A 389 -10.64 1.41 -26.68
CA LYS A 389 -11.49 2.57 -26.98
C LYS A 389 -11.38 3.65 -25.90
N ALA A 390 -11.27 3.26 -24.63
CA ALA A 390 -11.08 4.18 -23.50
C ALA A 390 -9.69 4.86 -23.53
N PHE A 391 -8.60 4.13 -23.78
CA PHE A 391 -7.27 4.72 -23.97
C PHE A 391 -7.21 5.69 -25.15
N HIS A 392 -7.93 5.38 -26.24
CA HIS A 392 -8.03 6.28 -27.38
C HIS A 392 -8.79 7.57 -27.02
N LYS A 393 -9.88 7.47 -26.24
CA LYS A 393 -10.61 8.63 -25.70
C LYS A 393 -9.76 9.48 -24.73
N ALA A 394 -8.80 8.86 -24.04
CA ALA A 394 -7.80 9.53 -23.20
C ALA A 394 -6.62 10.14 -24.00
N GLY A 395 -6.59 10.02 -25.33
CA GLY A 395 -5.47 10.50 -26.15
C GLY A 395 -4.16 9.72 -25.98
N ARG A 396 -4.15 8.61 -25.23
CA ARG A 396 -2.98 7.75 -24.95
C ARG A 396 -2.90 6.57 -25.93
N GLN A 397 -2.84 6.87 -27.23
CA GLN A 397 -2.78 5.84 -28.27
C GLN A 397 -1.56 4.91 -28.13
N ASP A 398 -0.39 5.44 -27.79
CA ASP A 398 0.84 4.66 -27.66
C ASP A 398 0.79 3.65 -26.49
N GLU A 399 0.10 3.98 -25.40
CA GLU A 399 -0.11 3.07 -24.27
C GLU A 399 -1.08 1.94 -24.65
N ALA A 400 -2.14 2.25 -25.41
CA ALA A 400 -3.07 1.25 -25.93
C ALA A 400 -2.36 0.21 -26.82
N VAL A 401 -1.43 0.67 -27.68
CA VAL A 401 -0.62 -0.22 -28.53
C VAL A 401 0.26 -1.13 -27.67
N LYS A 402 0.97 -0.58 -26.67
CA LYS A 402 1.84 -1.37 -25.77
C LYS A 402 1.07 -2.43 -25.00
N VAL A 403 -0.10 -2.08 -24.47
CA VAL A 403 -0.98 -3.03 -23.77
C VAL A 403 -1.38 -4.14 -24.73
N LEU A 404 -1.80 -3.80 -25.95
CA LEU A 404 -2.20 -4.80 -26.94
C LEU A 404 -1.02 -5.69 -27.36
N GLU A 405 0.18 -5.13 -27.57
CA GLU A 405 1.40 -5.91 -27.83
C GLU A 405 1.71 -6.89 -26.70
N GLN A 406 1.62 -6.46 -25.45
CA GLN A 406 1.83 -7.33 -24.29
C GLN A 406 0.77 -8.44 -24.22
N LEU A 407 -0.49 -8.12 -24.49
CA LEU A 407 -1.57 -9.11 -24.57
C LEU A 407 -1.33 -10.12 -25.70
N THR A 408 -0.87 -9.68 -26.86
CA THR A 408 -0.53 -10.58 -27.98
C THR A 408 0.58 -11.54 -27.59
N HIS A 409 1.61 -11.02 -26.92
CA HIS A 409 2.73 -11.83 -26.45
C HIS A 409 2.25 -12.87 -25.42
N ASN A 410 1.45 -12.45 -24.45
CA ASN A 410 0.89 -13.34 -23.43
C ASN A 410 -0.01 -14.41 -24.06
N ALA A 411 -0.90 -14.05 -24.98
CA ALA A 411 -1.77 -14.99 -25.68
C ALA A 411 -0.97 -16.06 -26.45
N VAL A 412 0.16 -15.68 -27.07
CA VAL A 412 1.07 -16.62 -27.73
C VAL A 412 1.74 -17.57 -26.73
N VAL A 413 2.21 -17.05 -25.59
CA VAL A 413 2.86 -17.85 -24.53
C VAL A 413 1.87 -18.82 -23.87
N GLU A 414 0.64 -18.37 -23.62
CA GLU A 414 -0.47 -19.18 -23.07
C GLU A 414 -1.08 -20.16 -24.09
N SER A 415 -0.59 -20.18 -25.34
CA SER A 415 -1.14 -21.01 -26.43
C SER A 415 -2.59 -20.68 -26.84
N ARG A 416 -3.08 -19.47 -26.52
CA ARG A 416 -4.38 -18.93 -26.98
C ARG A 416 -4.25 -18.34 -28.38
N PHE A 417 -3.98 -19.20 -29.36
CA PHE A 417 -3.63 -18.76 -30.71
C PHE A 417 -4.75 -18.07 -31.48
N ASN A 418 -6.02 -18.34 -31.17
CA ASN A 418 -7.16 -17.63 -31.77
C ASN A 418 -7.16 -16.15 -31.34
N ASP A 419 -6.99 -15.88 -30.05
CA ASP A 419 -6.88 -14.53 -29.51
C ASP A 419 -5.62 -13.83 -30.03
N ALA A 420 -4.49 -14.55 -30.10
CA ALA A 420 -3.26 -14.01 -30.67
C ALA A 420 -3.48 -13.57 -32.13
N ALA A 421 -4.15 -14.38 -32.94
CA ALA A 421 -4.50 -14.03 -34.31
C ALA A 421 -5.36 -12.77 -34.38
N TYR A 422 -6.40 -12.72 -33.55
CA TYR A 422 -7.27 -11.56 -33.45
C TYR A 422 -6.52 -10.29 -33.03
N TYR A 423 -5.69 -10.38 -32.00
CA TYR A 423 -4.94 -9.24 -31.50
C TYR A 423 -3.87 -8.75 -32.49
N TYR A 424 -3.19 -9.65 -33.22
CA TYR A 424 -2.30 -9.24 -34.31
C TYR A 424 -3.06 -8.57 -35.46
N TRP A 425 -4.28 -9.02 -35.77
CA TRP A 425 -5.14 -8.34 -36.72
C TRP A 425 -5.51 -6.93 -36.21
N MET A 426 -5.89 -6.78 -34.93
CA MET A 426 -6.16 -5.46 -34.35
C MET A 426 -4.94 -4.53 -34.36
N LEU A 427 -3.76 -5.03 -33.98
CA LEU A 427 -2.51 -4.27 -34.05
C LEU A 427 -2.22 -3.79 -35.47
N SER A 428 -2.49 -4.63 -36.47
CA SER A 428 -2.34 -4.21 -37.86
C SER A 428 -3.31 -3.08 -38.21
N MET A 429 -4.58 -3.17 -37.82
CA MET A 429 -5.56 -2.10 -38.07
C MET A 429 -5.16 -0.78 -37.40
N GLN A 430 -4.63 -0.84 -36.16
CA GLN A 430 -4.07 0.35 -35.50
C GLN A 430 -2.86 0.92 -36.26
N CYS A 431 -1.98 0.06 -36.79
CA CYS A 431 -0.86 0.53 -37.61
C CYS A 431 -1.35 1.29 -38.85
N LEU A 432 -2.47 0.86 -39.44
CA LEU A 432 -3.11 1.54 -40.56
C LEU A 432 -3.69 2.90 -40.15
N ASP A 433 -4.34 2.98 -38.99
CA ASP A 433 -4.89 4.24 -38.45
C ASP A 433 -3.77 5.25 -38.13
N ILE A 434 -2.68 4.79 -37.50
CA ILE A 434 -1.50 5.62 -37.23
C ILE A 434 -0.83 6.07 -38.55
N ALA A 435 -0.74 5.19 -39.54
CA ALA A 435 -0.21 5.53 -40.86
C ALA A 435 -1.07 6.57 -41.61
N ARG A 436 -2.36 6.66 -41.28
CA ARG A 436 -3.29 7.67 -41.82
C ARG A 436 -3.14 9.01 -41.10
N GLU A 437 -2.89 9.01 -39.80
CA GLU A 437 -2.72 10.24 -39.00
C GLU A 437 -1.32 10.86 -39.17
N LYS A 438 -0.27 10.04 -39.32
CA LYS A 438 1.14 10.48 -39.33
C LYS A 438 1.84 10.07 -40.63
N GLU A 439 1.89 10.98 -41.61
CA GLU A 439 2.55 10.74 -42.91
C GLU A 439 4.04 10.41 -42.79
N GLU A 440 4.75 10.99 -41.80
CA GLU A 440 6.19 10.75 -41.58
C GLU A 440 6.54 9.28 -41.28
N LYS A 441 5.65 8.57 -40.57
CA LYS A 441 5.85 7.16 -40.19
C LYS A 441 5.13 6.18 -41.12
N GLN A 442 4.47 6.67 -42.17
CA GLN A 442 3.57 5.89 -43.00
C GLN A 442 4.25 4.64 -43.60
N GLN A 443 5.47 4.77 -44.13
CA GLN A 443 6.18 3.64 -44.74
C GLN A 443 6.58 2.54 -43.74
N GLU A 444 6.98 2.95 -42.53
CA GLU A 444 7.35 2.00 -41.47
C GLU A 444 6.11 1.27 -40.96
N MET A 445 5.04 2.02 -40.67
CA MET A 445 3.77 1.47 -40.20
C MET A 445 3.08 0.57 -41.24
N LEU A 446 3.28 0.81 -42.54
CA LEU A 446 2.81 -0.09 -43.59
C LEU A 446 3.59 -1.40 -43.66
N LYS A 447 4.90 -1.39 -43.36
CA LYS A 447 5.68 -2.62 -43.26
C LYS A 447 5.25 -3.45 -42.04
N THR A 448 5.05 -2.80 -40.89
CA THR A 448 4.56 -3.48 -39.68
C THR A 448 3.13 -3.98 -39.86
N PHE A 449 2.26 -3.25 -40.57
CA PHE A 449 0.93 -3.70 -40.97
C PHE A 449 0.99 -5.05 -41.70
N HIS A 450 1.79 -5.16 -42.75
CA HIS A 450 1.92 -6.40 -43.53
C HIS A 450 2.52 -7.54 -42.69
N HIS A 451 3.46 -7.22 -41.80
CA HIS A 451 4.02 -8.20 -40.87
C HIS A 451 2.97 -8.74 -39.89
N PHE A 452 2.20 -7.88 -39.25
CA PHE A 452 1.15 -8.28 -38.31
C PHE A 452 -0.01 -9.00 -38.99
N GLN A 453 -0.42 -8.58 -40.20
CA GLN A 453 -1.41 -9.33 -40.99
C GLN A 453 -0.93 -10.76 -41.28
N ARG A 454 0.35 -10.92 -41.66
CA ARG A 454 0.93 -12.25 -41.88
C ARG A 454 0.96 -13.07 -40.59
N LEU A 455 1.32 -12.48 -39.45
CA LEU A 455 1.29 -13.18 -38.16
C LEU A 455 -0.13 -13.60 -37.77
N ALA A 456 -1.12 -12.73 -37.96
CA ALA A 456 -2.53 -13.03 -37.71
C ALA A 456 -2.98 -14.27 -38.52
N GLU A 457 -2.66 -14.32 -39.82
CA GLU A 457 -3.00 -15.46 -40.67
C GLU A 457 -2.31 -16.76 -40.22
N LEU A 458 -1.06 -16.68 -39.74
CA LEU A 458 -0.30 -17.84 -39.26
C LEU A 458 -0.82 -18.37 -37.93
N TYR A 459 -1.14 -17.50 -36.97
CA TYR A 459 -1.70 -17.92 -35.68
C TYR A 459 -3.12 -18.44 -35.83
N HIS A 460 -3.93 -17.85 -36.72
CA HIS A 460 -5.27 -18.35 -37.06
C HIS A 460 -5.20 -19.78 -37.62
N ALA A 461 -4.33 -20.01 -38.60
CA ALA A 461 -4.08 -21.35 -39.15
C ALA A 461 -3.57 -22.32 -38.08
N TYR A 462 -2.63 -21.88 -37.24
CA TYR A 462 -1.99 -22.75 -36.26
C TYR A 462 -2.92 -23.14 -35.11
N HIS A 463 -3.90 -22.30 -34.78
CA HIS A 463 -4.93 -22.61 -33.78
C HIS A 463 -5.60 -23.97 -34.05
N SER A 464 -6.02 -24.23 -35.29
CA SER A 464 -6.66 -25.49 -35.68
C SER A 464 -5.73 -26.70 -35.55
N ILE A 465 -4.43 -26.52 -35.82
CA ILE A 465 -3.42 -27.58 -35.64
C ILE A 465 -3.18 -27.85 -34.16
N GLN A 466 -3.02 -26.80 -33.35
CA GLN A 466 -2.79 -26.93 -31.92
C GLN A 466 -3.94 -27.71 -31.26
N ARG A 467 -5.19 -27.33 -31.56
CA ARG A 467 -6.38 -28.06 -31.09
C ARG A 467 -6.38 -29.51 -31.55
N TYR A 468 -6.08 -29.79 -32.83
CA TYR A 468 -5.97 -31.16 -33.32
C TYR A 468 -4.93 -32.01 -32.56
N THR A 469 -3.82 -31.39 -32.13
CA THR A 469 -2.74 -32.12 -31.44
C THR A 469 -2.96 -32.31 -29.94
N ASP A 470 -3.71 -31.41 -29.30
CA ASP A 470 -3.93 -31.43 -27.85
C ASP A 470 -5.30 -32.02 -27.47
N GLU A 471 -6.32 -31.88 -28.32
CA GLU A 471 -7.66 -32.44 -28.10
C GLU A 471 -7.76 -33.86 -28.69
N PRO A 472 -8.46 -34.80 -28.01
CA PRO A 472 -8.62 -36.17 -28.49
C PRO A 472 -9.54 -36.29 -29.72
N PHE A 473 -10.41 -35.30 -29.95
CA PHE A 473 -11.35 -35.25 -31.07
C PHE A 473 -11.22 -33.91 -31.79
N SER A 474 -11.31 -33.92 -33.11
CA SER A 474 -11.24 -32.73 -33.95
C SER A 474 -12.60 -32.42 -34.56
N SER A 475 -13.04 -31.17 -34.46
CA SER A 475 -14.18 -30.65 -35.21
C SER A 475 -13.85 -30.36 -36.68
N HIS A 476 -12.56 -30.23 -37.02
CA HIS A 476 -12.12 -29.96 -38.38
C HIS A 476 -12.06 -31.23 -39.24
N LEU A 477 -12.47 -31.07 -40.50
CA LEU A 477 -12.34 -32.07 -41.55
C LEU A 477 -10.85 -32.42 -41.79
N PRO A 478 -10.52 -33.70 -42.07
CA PRO A 478 -9.16 -34.13 -42.40
C PRO A 478 -8.51 -33.33 -43.53
N GLU A 479 -9.29 -32.97 -44.55
CA GLU A 479 -8.86 -32.18 -45.72
C GLU A 479 -8.46 -30.76 -45.31
N ALA A 480 -9.23 -30.14 -44.42
CA ALA A 480 -8.93 -28.81 -43.89
C ALA A 480 -7.61 -28.83 -43.09
N LEU A 481 -7.43 -29.81 -42.19
CA LEU A 481 -6.19 -29.95 -41.42
C LEU A 481 -4.98 -30.22 -42.32
N PHE A 482 -5.16 -30.99 -43.39
CA PHE A 482 -4.13 -31.23 -44.39
C PHE A 482 -3.72 -29.94 -45.11
N ASN A 483 -4.68 -29.15 -45.59
CA ASN A 483 -4.44 -27.89 -46.28
C ASN A 483 -3.83 -26.82 -45.36
N ILE A 484 -4.35 -26.67 -44.14
CA ILE A 484 -3.79 -25.79 -43.09
C ILE A 484 -2.33 -26.14 -42.80
N SER A 485 -2.04 -27.45 -42.63
CA SER A 485 -0.67 -27.90 -42.34
C SER A 485 0.29 -27.63 -43.49
N ARG A 486 -0.16 -27.74 -44.75
CA ARG A 486 0.63 -27.39 -45.94
C ARG A 486 0.89 -25.89 -46.03
N PHE A 487 -0.16 -25.08 -45.85
CA PHE A 487 -0.07 -23.62 -45.84
C PHE A 487 0.95 -23.13 -44.80
N LEU A 488 0.89 -23.67 -43.58
CA LEU A 488 1.82 -23.36 -42.52
C LEU A 488 3.24 -23.84 -42.84
N LEU A 489 3.41 -25.08 -43.30
CA LEU A 489 4.74 -25.61 -43.62
C LEU A 489 5.46 -24.76 -44.69
N HIS A 490 4.75 -24.30 -45.72
CA HIS A 490 5.31 -23.40 -46.72
C HIS A 490 5.77 -22.06 -46.13
N ASN A 491 5.06 -21.52 -45.15
CA ASN A 491 5.44 -20.27 -44.48
C ASN A 491 6.57 -20.45 -43.46
N LEU A 492 6.57 -21.55 -42.71
CA LEU A 492 7.54 -21.88 -41.66
C LEU A 492 8.93 -22.26 -42.21
N THR A 493 9.06 -22.41 -43.52
CA THR A 493 10.36 -22.58 -44.20
C THR A 493 11.20 -21.29 -44.16
N LYS A 494 10.55 -20.12 -44.22
CA LYS A 494 11.21 -18.81 -44.23
C LYS A 494 11.51 -18.31 -42.81
N GLU A 495 10.50 -18.34 -41.96
CA GLU A 495 10.54 -17.76 -40.62
C GLU A 495 9.59 -18.53 -39.70
N THR A 496 9.97 -18.74 -38.45
CA THR A 496 9.10 -19.32 -37.42
C THR A 496 8.69 -18.29 -36.40
N PRO A 497 7.40 -17.90 -36.38
CA PRO A 497 6.85 -17.12 -35.29
C PRO A 497 6.97 -17.84 -33.95
N LEU A 498 6.98 -17.06 -32.86
CA LEU A 498 6.98 -17.57 -31.49
C LEU A 498 5.74 -18.45 -31.24
N GLY A 499 5.86 -19.49 -30.41
CA GLY A 499 4.73 -20.36 -30.06
C GLY A 499 4.30 -21.37 -31.13
N ILE A 500 4.55 -21.13 -32.42
CA ILE A 500 4.20 -22.07 -33.51
C ILE A 500 5.20 -23.25 -33.55
N SER A 501 4.72 -24.45 -33.25
CA SER A 501 5.53 -25.67 -33.28
C SER A 501 5.58 -26.29 -34.69
N LYS A 502 6.77 -26.26 -35.32
CA LYS A 502 7.02 -27.03 -36.56
C LYS A 502 6.70 -28.52 -36.42
N ILE A 503 6.89 -29.08 -35.22
CA ILE A 503 6.67 -30.50 -34.94
C ILE A 503 5.17 -30.80 -34.99
N ASN A 504 4.34 -29.97 -34.34
CA ASN A 504 2.88 -30.17 -34.35
C ASN A 504 2.34 -30.05 -35.78
N THR A 505 2.81 -29.06 -36.55
CA THR A 505 2.45 -28.90 -37.97
C THR A 505 2.86 -30.09 -38.83
N LEU A 506 4.11 -30.56 -38.71
CA LEU A 506 4.60 -31.71 -39.47
C LEU A 506 3.94 -33.03 -39.05
N TYR A 507 3.64 -33.19 -37.76
CA TYR A 507 2.94 -34.36 -37.24
C TYR A 507 1.50 -34.44 -37.76
N ALA A 508 0.76 -33.33 -37.68
CA ALA A 508 -0.58 -33.22 -38.27
C ALA A 508 -0.53 -33.48 -39.77
N LEU A 509 0.41 -32.87 -40.49
CA LEU A 509 0.60 -33.10 -41.92
C LEU A 509 0.87 -34.59 -42.22
N ALA A 510 1.79 -35.24 -41.51
CA ALA A 510 2.16 -36.62 -41.77
C ALA A 510 0.99 -37.59 -41.57
N LYS A 511 0.22 -37.40 -40.47
CA LYS A 511 -0.93 -38.23 -40.13
C LYS A 511 -2.08 -38.04 -41.12
N GLN A 512 -2.43 -36.79 -41.46
CA GLN A 512 -3.49 -36.49 -42.42
C GLN A 512 -3.11 -36.87 -43.85
N SER A 513 -1.86 -36.63 -44.26
CA SER A 513 -1.35 -37.07 -45.58
C SER A 513 -1.44 -38.58 -45.74
N LYS A 514 -1.13 -39.35 -44.68
CA LYS A 514 -1.25 -40.81 -44.70
C LYS A 514 -2.72 -41.25 -44.78
N ALA A 515 -3.65 -40.55 -44.11
CA ALA A 515 -5.07 -40.87 -44.13
C ALA A 515 -5.70 -40.58 -45.52
N LEU A 516 -5.32 -39.47 -46.15
CA LEU A 516 -5.82 -39.00 -47.44
C LEU A 516 -5.09 -39.61 -48.66
N GLY A 517 -4.17 -40.55 -48.45
CA GLY A 517 -3.46 -41.22 -49.55
C GLY A 517 -2.31 -40.42 -50.19
N ALA A 518 -1.91 -39.28 -49.62
CA ALA A 518 -0.72 -38.51 -50.00
C ALA A 518 0.55 -39.12 -49.36
N PHE A 519 0.93 -40.34 -49.77
CA PHE A 519 1.96 -41.12 -49.09
C PHE A 519 3.38 -40.61 -49.31
N LYS A 520 3.70 -39.99 -50.47
CA LYS A 520 5.02 -39.41 -50.72
C LYS A 520 5.22 -38.16 -49.86
N LEU A 521 4.18 -37.33 -49.71
CA LEU A 521 4.20 -36.20 -48.78
C LEU A 521 4.33 -36.66 -47.32
N ALA A 522 3.58 -37.69 -46.92
CA ALA A 522 3.67 -38.25 -45.57
C ALA A 522 5.09 -38.73 -45.24
N ARG A 523 5.78 -39.41 -46.17
CA ARG A 523 7.20 -39.80 -45.99
C ARG A 523 8.11 -38.61 -45.79
N HIS A 524 7.99 -37.61 -46.66
CA HIS A 524 8.78 -36.39 -46.53
C HIS A 524 8.55 -35.71 -45.18
N ALA A 525 7.31 -35.66 -44.69
CA ALA A 525 6.99 -35.11 -43.37
C ALA A 525 7.63 -35.92 -42.23
N TYR A 526 7.56 -37.26 -42.26
CA TYR A 526 8.21 -38.12 -41.28
C TYR A 526 9.75 -38.00 -41.31
N ASP A 527 10.36 -37.91 -42.50
CA ASP A 527 11.80 -37.71 -42.63
C ASP A 527 12.24 -36.35 -42.06
N LYS A 528 11.43 -35.30 -42.24
CA LYS A 528 11.68 -33.99 -41.62
C LYS A 528 11.52 -34.02 -40.10
N LEU A 529 10.58 -34.79 -39.57
CA LEU A 529 10.37 -34.94 -38.12
C LEU A 529 11.59 -35.55 -37.42
N GLN A 530 12.31 -36.48 -38.07
CA GLN A 530 13.53 -37.08 -37.51
C GLN A 530 14.65 -36.06 -37.27
N GLY A 531 14.67 -34.96 -38.03
CA GLY A 531 15.63 -33.87 -37.86
C GLY A 531 15.28 -32.87 -36.74
N LEU A 532 14.18 -33.08 -36.01
CA LEU A 532 13.67 -32.16 -34.99
C LEU A 532 13.63 -32.84 -33.61
N ARG A 533 13.61 -32.03 -32.54
CA ARG A 533 13.52 -32.52 -31.16
C ARG A 533 12.07 -32.90 -30.81
N ILE A 534 11.72 -34.16 -31.02
CA ILE A 534 10.36 -34.68 -30.80
C ILE A 534 10.03 -34.75 -29.29
N PRO A 535 8.88 -34.21 -28.84
CA PRO A 535 8.36 -34.43 -27.48
C PRO A 535 8.00 -35.89 -27.22
N SER A 536 8.23 -36.38 -25.99
CA SER A 536 7.97 -37.80 -25.61
C SER A 536 6.55 -38.27 -25.95
N ARG A 537 5.55 -37.39 -25.79
CA ARG A 537 4.14 -37.67 -26.11
C ARG A 537 3.89 -38.11 -27.56
N PHE A 538 4.72 -37.68 -28.51
CA PHE A 538 4.54 -37.98 -29.94
C PHE A 538 5.53 -39.01 -30.47
N GLN A 539 6.52 -39.40 -29.67
CA GLN A 539 7.64 -40.20 -30.14
C GLN A 539 7.18 -41.57 -30.68
N GLU A 540 6.42 -42.33 -29.90
CA GLU A 540 5.91 -43.65 -30.32
C GLU A 540 5.02 -43.57 -31.58
N SER A 541 4.12 -42.59 -31.62
CA SER A 541 3.23 -42.36 -32.77
C SER A 541 4.00 -42.00 -34.04
N ILE A 542 5.02 -41.15 -33.93
CA ILE A 542 5.88 -40.74 -35.06
C ILE A 542 6.74 -41.90 -35.54
N GLU A 543 7.34 -42.68 -34.64
CA GLU A 543 8.15 -43.86 -34.97
C GLU A 543 7.30 -44.93 -35.68
N LEU A 544 6.12 -45.25 -35.14
CA LEU A 544 5.16 -46.16 -35.76
C LEU A 544 4.70 -45.62 -37.13
N GLY A 545 4.41 -44.33 -37.23
CA GLY A 545 4.07 -43.65 -38.48
C GLY A 545 5.16 -43.79 -39.55
N SER A 546 6.41 -43.54 -39.17
CA SER A 546 7.60 -43.64 -40.03
C SER A 546 7.86 -45.07 -40.51
N LEU A 547 7.59 -46.08 -39.69
CA LEU A 547 7.66 -47.49 -40.10
C LEU A 547 6.52 -47.87 -41.04
N THR A 548 5.29 -47.54 -40.67
CA THR A 548 4.09 -47.96 -41.41
C THR A 548 3.93 -47.26 -42.75
N ILE A 549 4.48 -46.05 -42.95
CA ILE A 549 4.43 -45.38 -44.26
C ILE A 549 5.33 -46.08 -45.30
N ARG A 550 6.35 -46.83 -44.87
CA ARG A 550 7.25 -47.58 -45.77
C ARG A 550 6.54 -48.69 -46.54
N SER A 551 5.44 -49.23 -45.99
CA SER A 551 4.65 -50.27 -46.66
C SER A 551 3.63 -49.74 -47.67
N LYS A 552 3.43 -48.41 -47.73
CA LYS A 552 2.53 -47.76 -48.70
C LYS A 552 3.23 -47.54 -50.05
N PRO A 553 2.50 -47.20 -51.14
CA PRO A 553 3.13 -46.87 -52.42
C PRO A 553 3.80 -45.48 -52.41
N PHE A 554 4.75 -45.24 -53.31
CA PHE A 554 5.48 -43.96 -53.45
C PHE A 554 4.82 -43.03 -54.48
N HIS A 555 3.52 -42.77 -54.30
CA HIS A 555 2.79 -41.74 -55.04
C HIS A 555 1.85 -41.00 -54.07
N ASP A 556 1.43 -39.81 -54.45
CA ASP A 556 0.40 -39.05 -53.75
C ASP A 556 -0.93 -39.18 -54.53
N SER A 557 -2.06 -39.08 -53.83
CA SER A 557 -3.37 -38.96 -54.49
C SER A 557 -3.44 -37.69 -55.34
N GLU A 558 -4.01 -37.79 -56.54
CA GLU A 558 -4.17 -36.66 -57.47
C GLU A 558 -5.29 -35.70 -57.04
N GLU A 559 -6.21 -36.15 -56.17
CA GLU A 559 -7.38 -35.38 -55.72
C GLU A 559 -7.02 -34.09 -54.98
N PHE A 560 -5.88 -34.06 -54.28
CA PHE A 560 -5.49 -32.94 -53.40
C PHE A 560 -4.43 -32.00 -54.02
N VAL A 561 -4.11 -32.21 -55.29
CA VAL A 561 -3.09 -31.44 -56.01
C VAL A 561 -3.66 -30.04 -56.33
N PRO A 562 -3.10 -28.95 -55.78
CA PRO A 562 -3.65 -27.61 -56.00
C PRO A 562 -3.46 -27.16 -57.45
N MET A 563 -4.57 -26.85 -58.10
CA MET A 563 -4.58 -26.24 -59.43
C MET A 563 -4.42 -24.72 -59.31
N CYS A 564 -3.60 -24.13 -60.19
CA CYS A 564 -3.56 -22.68 -60.32
C CYS A 564 -4.66 -22.21 -61.26
N TYR A 565 -5.67 -21.52 -60.75
CA TYR A 565 -6.78 -21.00 -61.57
C TYR A 565 -6.37 -19.96 -62.62
N ARG A 566 -5.17 -19.37 -62.52
CA ARG A 566 -4.64 -18.46 -63.56
C ARG A 566 -4.08 -19.17 -64.78
N CYS A 567 -3.29 -20.24 -64.59
CA CYS A 567 -2.56 -20.90 -65.68
C CYS A 567 -2.91 -22.38 -65.85
N SER A 568 -3.92 -22.85 -65.12
CA SER A 568 -4.41 -24.24 -65.09
C SER A 568 -3.31 -25.29 -64.82
N THR A 569 -2.17 -24.86 -64.28
CA THR A 569 -1.04 -25.75 -63.96
C THR A 569 -1.28 -26.38 -62.60
N ASN A 570 -1.15 -27.71 -62.53
CA ASN A 570 -1.15 -28.48 -61.29
C ASN A 570 0.16 -28.26 -60.53
N ASN A 571 0.08 -27.87 -59.26
CA ASN A 571 1.26 -27.53 -58.46
C ASN A 571 1.60 -28.67 -57.51
N PRO A 572 2.89 -28.93 -57.27
CA PRO A 572 3.29 -29.97 -56.31
C PRO A 572 2.75 -29.66 -54.92
N LEU A 573 2.45 -30.70 -54.15
CA LEU A 573 1.91 -30.53 -52.79
C LEU A 573 2.84 -29.74 -51.86
N LEU A 574 4.15 -29.83 -52.12
CA LEU A 574 5.21 -29.02 -51.50
C LEU A 574 5.88 -28.14 -52.54
N ASN A 575 5.90 -26.83 -52.28
CA ASN A 575 6.61 -25.85 -53.09
C ASN A 575 7.66 -25.10 -52.25
N ASN A 576 8.93 -25.18 -52.66
CA ASN A 576 10.03 -24.46 -52.01
C ASN A 576 9.92 -22.93 -52.16
N GLN A 577 9.15 -22.45 -53.13
CA GLN A 577 8.90 -21.02 -53.33
C GLN A 577 7.78 -20.47 -52.42
N GLY A 578 7.11 -21.34 -51.66
CA GLY A 578 6.01 -21.01 -50.75
C GLY A 578 4.64 -21.17 -51.40
N ASN A 579 3.65 -20.43 -50.89
CA ASN A 579 2.25 -20.49 -51.34
C ASN A 579 2.01 -19.71 -52.66
N VAL A 580 2.77 -20.04 -53.69
CA VAL A 580 2.67 -19.46 -55.03
C VAL A 580 2.64 -20.56 -56.09
N CYS A 581 2.09 -20.25 -57.26
CA CYS A 581 2.16 -21.17 -58.40
C CYS A 581 3.61 -21.34 -58.89
N ILE A 582 4.01 -22.59 -59.20
CA ILE A 582 5.36 -22.90 -59.71
C ILE A 582 5.60 -22.34 -61.13
N ASN A 583 4.54 -22.15 -61.91
CA ASN A 583 4.62 -21.68 -63.30
C ASN A 583 4.47 -20.15 -63.39
N CYS A 584 3.32 -19.59 -62.98
CA CYS A 584 3.05 -18.15 -63.13
C CYS A 584 3.36 -17.30 -61.88
N ARG A 585 3.82 -17.92 -60.78
CA ARG A 585 4.13 -17.25 -59.50
C ARG A 585 2.98 -16.46 -58.86
N GLN A 586 1.75 -16.69 -59.31
CA GLN A 586 0.56 -16.13 -58.69
C GLN A 586 0.47 -16.60 -57.23
N PRO A 587 0.34 -15.69 -56.25
CA PRO A 587 -0.02 -16.04 -54.88
C PRO A 587 -1.38 -16.72 -54.83
N PHE A 588 -1.46 -17.85 -54.13
CA PHE A 588 -2.74 -18.52 -53.92
C PHE A 588 -3.58 -17.73 -52.93
N VAL A 589 -4.87 -17.58 -53.26
CA VAL A 589 -5.87 -17.04 -52.36
C VAL A 589 -6.54 -18.22 -51.67
N PHE A 590 -6.50 -18.26 -50.34
CA PHE A 590 -7.02 -19.37 -49.57
C PHE A 590 -8.36 -19.03 -48.93
N SER A 591 -9.22 -20.04 -48.76
CA SER A 591 -10.36 -19.94 -47.85
C SER A 591 -9.86 -19.90 -46.40
N ALA A 592 -10.23 -18.89 -45.61
CA ALA A 592 -9.76 -18.76 -44.24
C ALA A 592 -10.38 -19.79 -43.24
N SER A 593 -11.28 -20.66 -43.70
CA SER A 593 -11.79 -21.84 -42.98
C SER A 593 -11.00 -23.11 -43.30
N SER A 594 -11.01 -23.53 -44.56
CA SER A 594 -10.48 -24.81 -45.04
C SER A 594 -9.04 -24.73 -45.57
N TYR A 595 -8.54 -23.52 -45.82
CA TYR A 595 -7.26 -23.26 -46.50
C TYR A 595 -7.14 -23.94 -47.86
N GLU A 596 -8.26 -24.20 -48.52
CA GLU A 596 -8.30 -24.60 -49.93
C GLU A 596 -8.04 -23.39 -50.83
N VAL A 597 -7.45 -23.63 -52.01
CA VAL A 597 -7.19 -22.57 -52.99
C VAL A 597 -8.51 -22.18 -53.64
N LEU A 598 -8.91 -20.93 -53.46
CA LEU A 598 -10.11 -20.38 -54.08
C LEU A 598 -9.89 -20.07 -55.56
N PRO A 599 -10.93 -20.16 -56.42
CA PRO A 599 -10.89 -19.82 -57.84
C PRO A 599 -10.82 -18.32 -58.12
N LEU A 600 -9.99 -17.59 -57.37
CA LEU A 600 -9.84 -16.15 -57.42
C LEU A 600 -8.49 -15.75 -58.02
N VAL A 601 -8.53 -14.83 -58.98
CA VAL A 601 -7.33 -14.20 -59.55
C VAL A 601 -7.35 -12.71 -59.25
N GLN A 602 -6.28 -12.24 -58.61
CA GLN A 602 -6.09 -10.81 -58.37
C GLN A 602 -5.75 -10.10 -59.67
N PHE A 603 -6.38 -8.96 -59.91
CA PHE A 603 -6.05 -8.07 -61.02
C PHE A 603 -5.83 -6.63 -60.56
N TYR A 604 -5.16 -5.86 -61.41
CA TYR A 604 -4.74 -4.49 -61.17
C TYR A 604 -5.33 -3.58 -62.24
N LEU A 605 -5.68 -2.36 -61.85
CA LEU A 605 -6.23 -1.37 -62.76
C LEU A 605 -5.12 -0.73 -63.61
N ASP A 606 -5.45 -0.40 -64.86
CA ASP A 606 -4.58 0.32 -65.79
C ASP A 606 -4.31 1.77 -65.32
N GLU A 607 -3.18 2.36 -65.77
CA GLU A 607 -2.79 3.71 -65.36
C GLU A 607 -3.83 4.74 -65.83
N GLY A 608 -4.41 5.48 -64.87
CA GLY A 608 -5.41 6.51 -65.12
C GLY A 608 -6.88 6.10 -64.92
N ILE A 609 -7.16 4.94 -64.30
CA ILE A 609 -8.49 4.56 -63.80
C ILE A 609 -8.52 4.76 -62.28
N THR A 610 -9.49 5.52 -61.76
CA THR A 610 -9.68 5.64 -60.30
C THR A 610 -10.47 4.45 -59.75
N ASP A 611 -10.31 4.15 -58.46
CA ASP A 611 -11.03 3.03 -57.83
C ASP A 611 -12.56 3.19 -57.94
N GLU A 612 -13.05 4.44 -57.87
CA GLU A 612 -14.46 4.82 -58.05
C GLU A 612 -14.93 4.62 -59.50
N GLU A 613 -14.11 5.01 -60.48
CA GLU A 613 -14.39 4.78 -61.90
C GLU A 613 -14.43 3.27 -62.20
N ALA A 614 -13.51 2.48 -61.63
CA ALA A 614 -13.47 1.03 -61.82
C ALA A 614 -14.73 0.35 -61.26
N VAL A 615 -15.20 0.73 -60.08
CA VAL A 615 -16.46 0.19 -59.51
C VAL A 615 -17.65 0.57 -60.37
N ALA A 616 -17.75 1.83 -60.82
CA ALA A 616 -18.84 2.27 -61.69
C ALA A 616 -18.86 1.54 -63.05
N LEU A 617 -17.70 1.11 -63.56
CA LEU A 617 -17.60 0.31 -64.79
C LEU A 617 -18.00 -1.15 -64.59
N ILE A 618 -17.77 -1.73 -63.41
CA ILE A 618 -18.16 -3.11 -63.06
C ILE A 618 -19.65 -3.20 -62.71
N ASP A 619 -20.21 -2.15 -62.10
CA ASP A 619 -21.63 -2.11 -61.72
C ASP A 619 -22.56 -1.85 -62.92
N ARG A 620 -22.02 -1.50 -64.10
CA ARG A 620 -22.79 -1.40 -65.36
C ARG A 620 -23.13 -2.79 -65.87
N GLU A 621 -24.41 -3.17 -65.80
CA GLU A 621 -24.89 -4.47 -66.28
C GLU A 621 -24.56 -4.72 -67.76
N VAL A 622 -23.96 -5.88 -68.05
CA VAL A 622 -23.76 -6.38 -69.41
C VAL A 622 -25.02 -7.15 -69.84
N PRO A 623 -25.65 -6.84 -70.98
CA PRO A 623 -26.68 -7.69 -71.56
C PRO A 623 -26.05 -9.05 -71.90
N ARG A 624 -26.53 -10.14 -71.30
CA ARG A 624 -26.15 -11.49 -71.71
C ARG A 624 -26.47 -11.65 -73.20
N ALA A 625 -25.46 -11.84 -74.04
CA ALA A 625 -25.69 -12.41 -75.36
C ALA A 625 -26.16 -13.85 -75.14
N GLU A 626 -27.39 -14.15 -75.54
CA GLU A 626 -27.94 -15.51 -75.53
C GLU A 626 -26.96 -16.44 -76.26
N ALA A 627 -26.40 -17.41 -75.53
CA ALA A 627 -25.78 -18.57 -76.16
C ALA A 627 -26.86 -19.26 -76.98
N LYS A 628 -26.79 -19.11 -78.31
CA LYS A 628 -27.65 -19.85 -79.25
C LYS A 628 -27.55 -21.33 -78.90
N LYS A 629 -28.70 -21.96 -78.64
CA LYS A 629 -28.85 -23.42 -78.60
C LYS A 629 -28.13 -24.04 -79.80
N ASP A 630 -27.24 -24.99 -79.53
CA ASP A 630 -26.70 -25.89 -80.54
C ASP A 630 -27.87 -26.52 -81.31
N GLY A 631 -27.84 -26.36 -82.64
CA GLY A 631 -28.87 -26.85 -83.54
C GLY A 631 -28.75 -28.36 -83.72
N TRP A 632 -29.45 -29.13 -82.87
CA TRP A 632 -29.72 -30.53 -83.13
C TRP A 632 -30.87 -30.64 -84.15
N LEU A 633 -30.58 -31.13 -85.36
CA LEU A 633 -31.60 -31.47 -86.36
C LEU A 633 -31.75 -33.00 -86.44
N GLU A 634 -32.84 -33.50 -85.86
CA GLU A 634 -33.24 -34.89 -85.91
C GLU A 634 -34.10 -35.11 -87.16
N ASN A 635 -33.69 -36.00 -88.06
CA ASN A 635 -34.46 -36.34 -89.25
C ASN A 635 -34.93 -37.80 -89.14
N ASN A 636 -36.21 -37.98 -88.81
CA ASN A 636 -36.83 -39.29 -88.66
C ASN A 636 -37.62 -39.64 -89.93
N SER A 637 -37.00 -40.41 -90.82
CA SER A 637 -37.71 -41.18 -91.86
C SER A 637 -37.78 -42.64 -91.47
N ALA A 638 -38.94 -43.25 -91.70
CA ALA A 638 -39.48 -44.43 -91.02
C ALA A 638 -38.76 -45.79 -91.19
N ASP A 639 -37.43 -45.85 -91.07
CA ASP A 639 -36.69 -47.02 -90.52
C ASP A 639 -35.16 -46.81 -90.40
N VAL A 640 -34.65 -45.57 -90.45
CA VAL A 640 -33.23 -45.28 -90.13
C VAL A 640 -33.10 -43.96 -89.37
N GLN A 641 -32.54 -44.01 -88.16
CA GLN A 641 -32.06 -42.84 -87.44
C GLN A 641 -30.63 -42.52 -87.90
N THR A 642 -30.40 -41.31 -88.42
CA THR A 642 -29.06 -40.86 -88.81
C THR A 642 -28.70 -39.57 -88.07
N LEU A 643 -27.68 -39.65 -87.21
CA LEU A 643 -27.07 -38.49 -86.55
C LEU A 643 -26.00 -37.89 -87.47
N ARG A 644 -26.17 -36.62 -87.87
CA ARG A 644 -25.12 -35.83 -88.53
C ARG A 644 -24.62 -34.77 -87.56
N LEU A 645 -23.37 -34.91 -87.13
CA LEU A 645 -22.60 -33.86 -86.47
C LEU A 645 -21.98 -33.00 -87.57
N GLU A 646 -22.46 -31.77 -87.75
CA GLU A 646 -21.72 -30.78 -88.53
C GLU A 646 -20.61 -30.21 -87.66
N ASP A 647 -19.37 -30.40 -88.10
CA ASP A 647 -18.15 -29.88 -87.50
C ASP A 647 -18.01 -28.37 -87.82
N ASN A 648 -18.95 -27.56 -87.33
CA ASN A 648 -18.84 -26.11 -87.34
C ASN A 648 -18.14 -25.69 -86.05
N MET A 649 -16.82 -25.52 -86.13
CA MET A 649 -15.99 -24.81 -85.15
C MET A 649 -16.44 -23.33 -85.03
N THR A 650 -17.59 -23.09 -84.42
CA THR A 650 -17.98 -21.76 -83.93
C THR A 650 -17.08 -21.42 -82.75
N LYS A 651 -16.18 -20.46 -82.98
CA LYS A 651 -15.32 -19.84 -81.96
C LYS A 651 -16.13 -19.59 -80.68
N VAL A 652 -15.84 -20.35 -79.62
CA VAL A 652 -16.18 -19.95 -78.26
C VAL A 652 -15.55 -18.56 -78.09
N GLN A 653 -16.37 -17.52 -77.99
CA GLN A 653 -15.90 -16.18 -77.64
C GLN A 653 -15.25 -16.29 -76.26
N THR A 654 -13.93 -16.41 -76.25
CA THR A 654 -13.13 -16.48 -75.03
C THR A 654 -13.29 -15.13 -74.33
N ASP A 655 -13.73 -15.14 -73.07
CA ASP A 655 -13.93 -13.92 -72.30
C ASP A 655 -12.64 -13.05 -72.31
N PRO A 656 -12.74 -11.73 -72.55
CA PRO A 656 -11.58 -10.84 -72.70
C PRO A 656 -10.57 -10.88 -71.55
N PHE A 657 -11.00 -11.19 -70.33
CA PHE A 657 -10.11 -11.37 -69.19
C PHE A 657 -9.38 -12.72 -69.24
N THR A 658 -10.10 -13.81 -69.51
CA THR A 658 -9.51 -15.15 -69.66
C THR A 658 -8.49 -15.22 -70.80
N ALA A 659 -8.72 -14.45 -71.88
CA ALA A 659 -7.76 -14.28 -72.97
C ALA A 659 -6.45 -13.62 -72.50
N LYS A 660 -6.51 -12.65 -71.56
CA LYS A 660 -5.31 -12.01 -70.97
C LYS A 660 -4.53 -12.94 -70.04
N LEU A 661 -5.17 -13.92 -69.40
CA LEU A 661 -4.48 -14.90 -68.54
C LEU A 661 -3.55 -15.84 -69.33
N SER A 662 -3.84 -16.04 -70.62
CA SER A 662 -3.15 -17.01 -71.49
C SER A 662 -1.82 -16.49 -72.05
N PHE A 663 -1.62 -15.16 -72.08
CA PHE A 663 -0.50 -14.53 -72.81
C PHE A 663 0.82 -14.47 -72.02
N GLU A 664 0.82 -14.83 -70.73
CA GLU A 664 1.95 -14.58 -69.81
C GLU A 664 2.36 -15.84 -69.01
N GLN A 665 2.66 -16.94 -69.69
CA GLN A 665 3.09 -18.19 -69.04
C GLN A 665 4.61 -18.41 -69.21
N GLY A 666 5.34 -18.65 -68.11
CA GLY A 666 6.74 -19.12 -68.14
C GLY A 666 7.85 -18.16 -67.67
N GLY A 667 7.53 -17.02 -67.05
CA GLY A 667 8.53 -16.05 -66.55
C GLY A 667 9.15 -16.40 -65.19
N SER A 668 10.40 -15.98 -64.95
CA SER A 668 11.06 -16.09 -63.63
C SER A 668 10.64 -14.99 -62.65
N GLN A 669 9.58 -14.24 -62.92
CA GLN A 669 9.05 -13.17 -62.07
C GLN A 669 7.52 -13.16 -62.16
N PHE A 670 6.87 -12.73 -61.09
CA PHE A 670 5.42 -12.57 -61.07
C PHE A 670 5.02 -11.35 -61.90
N VAL A 671 4.09 -11.54 -62.85
CA VAL A 671 3.55 -10.45 -63.67
C VAL A 671 2.09 -10.21 -63.27
N PRO A 672 1.70 -9.01 -62.81
CA PRO A 672 0.33 -8.71 -62.41
C PRO A 672 -0.61 -8.63 -63.62
N VAL A 673 -1.85 -9.12 -63.49
CA VAL A 673 -2.86 -9.01 -64.55
C VAL A 673 -3.41 -7.58 -64.58
N ILE A 674 -3.06 -6.79 -65.60
CA ILE A 674 -3.52 -5.40 -65.76
C ILE A 674 -4.78 -5.34 -66.64
N VAL A 675 -5.81 -4.66 -66.16
CA VAL A 675 -7.16 -4.64 -66.73
C VAL A 675 -7.53 -3.21 -67.15
N ASN A 676 -7.88 -3.05 -68.43
CA ASN A 676 -8.29 -1.78 -69.03
C ASN A 676 -9.82 -1.61 -68.95
N ARG A 677 -10.31 -0.40 -69.21
CA ARG A 677 -11.74 -0.03 -69.16
C ARG A 677 -12.68 -1.00 -69.91
N THR A 678 -12.27 -1.48 -71.08
CA THR A 678 -13.07 -2.42 -71.91
C THR A 678 -13.26 -3.78 -71.24
N VAL A 679 -12.25 -4.26 -70.52
CA VAL A 679 -12.31 -5.55 -69.83
C VAL A 679 -13.12 -5.41 -68.54
N LEU A 680 -13.01 -4.28 -67.82
CA LEU A 680 -13.86 -3.99 -66.65
C LEU A 680 -15.35 -3.96 -67.01
N GLN A 681 -15.70 -3.35 -68.15
CA GLN A 681 -17.08 -3.32 -68.66
C GLN A 681 -17.62 -4.70 -69.06
N SER A 682 -16.75 -5.67 -69.34
CA SER A 682 -17.17 -7.04 -69.68
C SER A 682 -17.37 -7.94 -68.46
N MET A 683 -16.97 -7.49 -67.26
CA MET A 683 -17.10 -8.27 -66.02
C MET A 683 -18.45 -8.06 -65.36
N SER A 684 -19.01 -9.12 -64.78
CA SER A 684 -20.18 -8.99 -63.92
C SER A 684 -19.76 -8.63 -62.49
N ARG A 685 -20.58 -7.82 -61.79
CA ARG A 685 -20.36 -7.50 -60.37
C ARG A 685 -20.35 -8.74 -59.47
N ARG A 686 -21.08 -9.80 -59.84
CA ARG A 686 -21.15 -11.07 -59.09
C ARG A 686 -19.83 -11.82 -59.09
N ASP A 687 -19.04 -11.67 -60.15
CA ASP A 687 -17.77 -12.37 -60.30
C ASP A 687 -16.58 -11.58 -59.72
N VAL A 688 -16.80 -10.36 -59.18
CA VAL A 688 -15.73 -9.47 -58.72
C VAL A 688 -15.85 -9.12 -57.24
N LEU A 689 -14.83 -9.53 -56.46
CA LEU A 689 -14.66 -9.20 -55.05
C LEU A 689 -13.67 -8.04 -54.90
N ILE A 690 -13.98 -7.07 -54.03
CA ILE A 690 -13.20 -5.84 -53.87
C ILE A 690 -12.84 -5.63 -52.39
N LYS A 691 -11.56 -5.73 -52.04
CA LYS A 691 -11.07 -5.37 -50.70
C LYS A 691 -10.89 -3.85 -50.63
N ARG A 692 -11.84 -3.17 -49.98
CA ARG A 692 -11.89 -1.71 -49.85
C ARG A 692 -11.07 -1.24 -48.65
N TRP A 693 -9.75 -1.37 -48.74
CA TRP A 693 -8.88 -0.93 -47.66
C TRP A 693 -8.96 0.60 -47.45
N PRO A 694 -8.89 1.08 -46.20
CA PRO A 694 -8.75 2.50 -45.91
C PRO A 694 -7.46 3.08 -46.50
N LYS A 695 -7.49 4.38 -46.83
CA LYS A 695 -6.25 5.12 -47.14
C LYS A 695 -5.28 4.97 -45.96
N PRO A 696 -3.99 4.69 -46.20
CA PRO A 696 -3.26 4.88 -47.46
C PRO A 696 -3.15 3.65 -48.40
N LEU A 697 -3.80 2.53 -48.10
CA LEU A 697 -3.78 1.34 -48.96
C LEU A 697 -4.70 1.50 -50.18
N LYS A 698 -4.30 0.90 -51.31
CA LYS A 698 -5.13 0.84 -52.53
C LYS A 698 -6.15 -0.30 -52.44
N TRP A 699 -7.25 -0.17 -53.18
CA TRP A 699 -8.22 -1.26 -53.28
C TRP A 699 -7.65 -2.44 -54.03
N HIS A 700 -8.00 -3.65 -53.60
CA HIS A 700 -7.57 -4.88 -54.26
C HIS A 700 -8.76 -5.55 -54.93
N TYR A 701 -8.60 -5.90 -56.20
CA TYR A 701 -9.65 -6.48 -57.02
C TYR A 701 -9.35 -7.94 -57.32
N TYR A 702 -10.35 -8.79 -57.14
CA TYR A 702 -10.26 -10.23 -57.38
C TYR A 702 -11.42 -10.66 -58.26
N ARG A 703 -11.15 -11.50 -59.27
CA ARG A 703 -12.17 -12.08 -60.12
C ARG A 703 -12.30 -13.58 -59.86
N SER A 704 -13.53 -14.05 -59.67
CA SER A 704 -13.88 -15.48 -59.66
C SER A 704 -13.89 -16.03 -61.08
N LEU A 705 -13.19 -17.14 -61.28
CA LEU A 705 -13.16 -17.87 -62.55
C LEU A 705 -14.14 -19.05 -62.59
N LEU A 706 -14.69 -19.44 -61.44
CA LEU A 706 -15.72 -20.46 -61.31
C LEU A 706 -16.91 -19.85 -60.55
N PRO A 707 -17.89 -19.26 -61.26
CA PRO A 707 -19.07 -18.64 -60.63
C PRO A 707 -19.94 -19.62 -59.83
N ASP A 708 -19.84 -20.92 -60.13
CA ASP A 708 -20.57 -21.99 -59.43
C ASP A 708 -20.07 -22.19 -57.99
N VAL A 709 -18.84 -21.76 -57.68
CA VAL A 709 -18.29 -21.79 -56.33
C VAL A 709 -18.66 -20.48 -55.63
N SER A 710 -19.57 -20.57 -54.65
CA SER A 710 -19.98 -19.42 -53.84
C SER A 710 -18.89 -19.01 -52.86
N ILE A 711 -18.48 -17.75 -52.93
CA ILE A 711 -17.42 -17.17 -52.10
C ILE A 711 -17.95 -15.93 -51.39
N THR A 712 -17.84 -15.92 -50.07
CA THR A 712 -18.20 -14.78 -49.23
C THR A 712 -16.94 -14.13 -48.67
N MET A 713 -16.92 -12.79 -48.63
CA MET A 713 -15.83 -12.01 -48.03
C MET A 713 -16.36 -11.22 -46.84
N CYS A 714 -15.66 -11.29 -45.71
CA CYS A 714 -16.03 -10.51 -44.52
C CYS A 714 -15.88 -9.01 -44.79
N SER A 715 -16.88 -8.21 -44.36
CA SER A 715 -16.90 -6.75 -44.49
C SER A 715 -15.82 -6.06 -43.66
N SER A 716 -15.44 -6.64 -42.51
CA SER A 716 -14.49 -6.06 -41.57
C SER A 716 -13.03 -6.42 -41.88
N CYS A 717 -12.72 -7.72 -42.04
CA CYS A 717 -11.33 -8.17 -42.20
C CYS A 717 -10.92 -8.49 -43.63
N PHE A 718 -11.87 -8.44 -44.58
CA PHE A 718 -11.65 -8.76 -46.00
C PHE A 718 -11.05 -10.16 -46.26
N GLN A 719 -11.14 -11.09 -45.31
CA GLN A 719 -10.80 -12.49 -45.54
C GLN A 719 -11.93 -13.19 -46.30
N MET A 720 -11.55 -14.14 -47.15
CA MET A 720 -12.44 -14.82 -48.09
C MET A 720 -12.68 -16.26 -47.63
N PHE A 721 -13.90 -16.74 -47.82
CA PHE A 721 -14.37 -18.04 -47.35
C PHE A 721 -15.29 -18.66 -48.40
N HIS A 722 -15.42 -19.98 -48.40
CA HIS A 722 -16.59 -20.61 -49.02
C HIS A 722 -17.85 -20.14 -48.30
N SER A 723 -18.91 -19.81 -49.05
CA SER A 723 -20.11 -19.21 -48.45
C SER A 723 -20.77 -20.12 -47.41
N GLU A 724 -20.85 -21.43 -47.67
CA GLU A 724 -21.44 -22.42 -46.76
C GLU A 724 -20.66 -22.52 -45.44
N ASP A 725 -19.32 -22.59 -45.51
CA ASP A 725 -18.45 -22.60 -44.34
C ASP A 725 -18.59 -21.33 -43.50
N TYR A 726 -18.64 -20.17 -44.17
CA TYR A 726 -18.75 -18.88 -43.50
C TYR A 726 -20.07 -18.77 -42.74
N GLU A 727 -21.19 -19.09 -43.38
CA GLU A 727 -22.52 -19.07 -42.76
C GLU A 727 -22.60 -20.01 -41.56
N LEU A 728 -22.05 -21.22 -41.68
CA LEU A 728 -22.01 -22.19 -40.57
C LEU A 728 -21.19 -21.67 -39.39
N LEU A 729 -19.98 -21.15 -39.63
CA LEU A 729 -19.10 -20.66 -38.56
C LEU A 729 -19.67 -19.42 -37.89
N VAL A 730 -20.32 -18.55 -38.66
CA VAL A 730 -21.03 -17.38 -38.14
C VAL A 730 -22.19 -17.78 -37.26
N LEU A 731 -23.01 -18.76 -37.66
CA LEU A 731 -24.12 -19.26 -36.84
C LEU A 731 -23.65 -19.91 -35.53
N GLN A 732 -22.45 -20.51 -35.54
CA GLN A 732 -21.87 -21.12 -34.34
C GLN A 732 -21.31 -20.10 -33.34
N HIS A 733 -20.71 -19.02 -33.84
CA HIS A 733 -19.93 -18.09 -33.02
C HIS A 733 -20.53 -16.68 -32.90
N ASN A 734 -21.62 -16.39 -33.61
CA ASN A 734 -22.25 -15.06 -33.75
C ASN A 734 -21.29 -13.94 -34.19
N CYS A 735 -20.13 -14.30 -34.73
CA CYS A 735 -19.09 -13.37 -35.16
C CYS A 735 -18.28 -13.96 -36.32
N CYS A 736 -17.51 -13.13 -37.00
CA CYS A 736 -16.58 -13.58 -38.03
C CYS A 736 -15.51 -14.51 -37.41
N PRO A 737 -15.26 -15.71 -37.98
CA PRO A 737 -14.30 -16.67 -37.40
C PRO A 737 -12.85 -16.21 -37.43
N TYR A 738 -12.51 -15.17 -38.20
CA TYR A 738 -11.15 -14.65 -38.31
C TYR A 738 -10.93 -13.37 -37.47
N CYS A 739 -11.85 -12.41 -37.57
CA CYS A 739 -11.70 -11.12 -36.86
C CYS A 739 -12.63 -10.95 -35.67
N CYS A 740 -13.35 -12.00 -35.26
CA CYS A 740 -14.21 -12.04 -34.07
C CYS A 740 -15.25 -10.92 -33.94
N ARG A 741 -15.46 -10.12 -34.99
CA ARG A 741 -16.45 -9.04 -34.99
C ARG A 741 -17.86 -9.57 -35.25
N PRO A 742 -18.87 -9.08 -34.52
CA PRO A 742 -20.26 -9.37 -34.81
C PRO A 742 -20.64 -8.83 -36.19
N ILE A 743 -21.63 -9.46 -36.84
CA ILE A 743 -22.06 -9.11 -38.20
C ILE A 743 -23.05 -7.94 -38.23
N ASP A 744 -23.66 -7.63 -37.09
CA ASP A 744 -24.67 -6.57 -36.94
C ASP A 744 -24.07 -5.16 -36.72
N GLU A 745 -22.73 -5.02 -36.74
CA GLU A 745 -21.99 -3.74 -36.78
C GLU A 745 -21.30 -3.54 -38.13
#